data_AF-A0A0A7CM73-F1
#
_entry.id   AF-A0A0A7CM73-F1
#
_cell.length_a   1.000
_cell.length_b   1.000
_cell.length_c   1.000
_cell.angle_alpha   90.00
_cell.angle_beta   90.00
_cell.angle_gamma   90.00
#
_symmetry.space_group_name_H-M   'P 1'
#
loop_
_entity.id
_entity.type
_entity.pdbx_description
1 polymer ?
#
loop_
_entity_poly.entity_id
_entity_poly.type
_entity_poly.pdbx_seq_one_letter_code
_entity_poly.pdbx_strand_id
1 'polypeptide(L)'
;MRLSSFVSYLSIVATVVYGDCAHFDENTDYPGNDIGSTKQAKAENCCHDCAAFNGCKAFVWVPRDGGVCLLKSNTSGKYPSNGARASTIVRSVPPLSGSCPVTEADTDYPGNDLGRTQRSSIDLCCNDCEATPNCARFVYANGDCILKSAGGSPAKYTGATAASFNPKKQTQAPAPVSSNATCSAFDENTDYPGNDIGTASQPKADDCCADCAAFPGCKAFVWVPRDGGVCLLKSASSGKWPSTGARASTIVAPTPSLTGSCPVTEPNTDYPGNDLGRTQRSSIDLCCNDCEATPNCARFVYANGDCILKSAGGSPTKYNGATAASYVPKVVTPTPAPVANTCSPIDEDTDYMGNDIGTTSRSTAEGCCADCEANPSCKAYVWVFRDGGVCLLKSAKGQRASYKGARASTVISRFPSPPPMVGCLPIQEDTDFPGNDLTTTFRSAAEFCCDDCTKTPGCNAFVWSGSGICHLKTASSSPVKSIGNRASVIPRSTNAVCSKFEDDVDYPGNDIGQTYRVKPEECCNDCADNRDCTAYVWSSDYGGICYLKSAKSDPYPVKGAKAGTFQRKNPDQPSNPPAPAPSNVVAGSFGTYPSPTIAFNSIPNTQWIAKTEDLVIGGIDIMKPFPLPSPEEMIKAHDAKPKPLLEATTNTYYFALIQSIGECAMMSSSSGYSLFTYVTSTKICVVHDFGSPSTSTFAMNKQQAPIALQQQIPMDFSLGKNTSVSSQQDCQKSCNQIANCAATTFSGTTCTYFGPAKSQDGVSAGWVIDPIVWNEKPNSMQYITMTMRSINLSGYSTQNGNAKTVDDCANAALQKKTQLFSFDTSKKVCTLASLPIKASMTLQLYNYPSAPAVFTNFDLASGTTQQTMSNTASASECQKLCIPSSSGCMGSVFNTQSKQCILHIPDYSATTTIGWIIPETLTSVVKNPTAVNFYVNAHQDDHELFMASNLYDSFSKSTTKIVMIYMSAGDAGATNGWYQAREEGTLASAQSFVKLFGLYSPLRKTETITMLKHQITKVTMGNAIHYFLRLSEDGMTNLPSKSASPMDRPTEKYANVNELQSVVIALMKAEAKGIGNAVVNSQQFKDPDHVLHAMAGQIVYDGVNGDSTLKKCMTQNYFWGYQRWLDTVNMQDPSLSTQRQIWWALNRAVVKLYPSNSPWYDHCEALGRQYLALNQAGTGTC
;
A
#
# COMPACT_ATOMS: atom_id res chain seq x y z
N MET A 1 -12.43 67.19 -6.31
CA MET A 1 -13.63 67.03 -5.47
C MET A 1 -13.71 65.56 -5.07
N ARG A 2 -13.26 65.21 -3.86
CA ARG A 2 -14.08 64.76 -2.68
C ARG A 2 -14.99 63.57 -3.01
N LEU A 3 -14.61 62.33 -2.65
CA LEU A 3 -14.88 61.63 -1.38
C LEU A 3 -16.36 61.24 -1.19
N SER A 4 -16.67 59.94 -1.26
CA SER A 4 -17.60 59.26 -0.35
C SER A 4 -17.60 57.74 -0.59
N SER A 5 -17.00 57.03 0.37
CA SER A 5 -17.06 55.59 0.57
C SER A 5 -18.45 55.17 1.06
N PHE A 6 -18.98 54.05 0.57
CA PHE A 6 -19.98 53.24 1.27
C PHE A 6 -19.54 51.77 1.21
N VAL A 7 -19.10 51.26 2.36
CA VAL A 7 -18.86 49.85 2.64
C VAL A 7 -20.19 49.27 3.12
N SER A 8 -20.71 48.27 2.41
CA SER A 8 -21.79 47.41 2.92
C SER A 8 -21.21 46.05 3.29
N TYR A 9 -21.52 45.65 4.52
CA TYR A 9 -21.13 44.44 5.21
C TYR A 9 -21.39 43.16 4.40
N LEU A 10 -20.35 42.34 4.23
CA LEU A 10 -20.47 40.89 4.08
C LEU A 10 -19.79 40.25 5.30
N SER A 11 -20.58 39.65 6.18
CA SER A 11 -20.07 38.76 7.23
C SER A 11 -19.52 37.49 6.57
N ILE A 12 -18.21 37.37 6.51
CA ILE A 12 -17.52 36.12 6.15
C ILE A 12 -17.49 35.26 7.41
N VAL A 13 -18.20 34.13 7.38
CA VAL A 13 -17.94 33.02 8.31
C VAL A 13 -16.58 32.45 7.88
N ALA A 14 -15.52 32.76 8.63
CA ALA A 14 -14.20 32.19 8.41
C ALA A 14 -14.21 30.74 8.92
N THR A 15 -14.31 29.78 8.01
CA THR A 15 -13.92 28.39 8.24
C THR A 15 -12.40 28.33 8.46
N VAL A 16 -11.96 27.77 9.59
CA VAL A 16 -10.54 27.52 9.89
C VAL A 16 -9.98 26.47 8.91
N VAL A 17 -8.80 26.75 8.35
CA VAL A 17 -8.13 25.95 7.31
C VAL A 17 -6.94 25.20 7.95
N TYR A 18 -6.70 23.96 7.51
CA TYR A 18 -5.48 23.21 7.82
C TYR A 18 -4.24 24.07 7.52
N GLY A 19 -3.41 24.37 8.53
CA GLY A 19 -2.17 25.16 8.38
C GLY A 19 -2.01 26.42 9.23
N ASP A 20 -2.95 26.71 10.14
CA ASP A 20 -2.83 27.83 11.07
C ASP A 20 -1.74 27.64 12.16
N CYS A 21 -1.17 28.77 12.59
CA CYS A 21 -0.14 28.84 13.64
C CYS A 21 -0.75 28.49 15.01
N ALA A 22 -0.10 27.60 15.76
CA ALA A 22 -0.35 27.44 17.18
C ALA A 22 0.20 28.64 18.00
N HIS A 23 0.23 28.52 19.32
CA HIS A 23 0.79 29.54 20.21
C HIS A 23 2.28 29.79 19.93
N PHE A 24 2.67 31.07 19.80
CA PHE A 24 4.06 31.48 19.62
C PHE A 24 4.81 31.53 20.95
N ASP A 25 5.93 30.83 21.01
CA ASP A 25 6.95 31.05 22.02
C ASP A 25 7.83 32.24 21.60
N GLU A 26 7.64 33.37 22.27
CA GLU A 26 8.39 34.61 22.03
C GLU A 26 9.82 34.50 22.59
N ASN A 27 10.77 35.15 21.92
CA ASN A 27 12.21 35.09 22.20
C ASN A 27 12.74 33.66 22.37
N THR A 28 12.23 32.74 21.55
CA THR A 28 12.47 31.32 21.70
C THR A 28 12.87 30.69 20.37
N ASP A 29 13.89 29.84 20.41
CA ASP A 29 14.29 28.93 19.35
C ASP A 29 14.01 27.48 19.77
N TYR A 30 13.68 26.64 18.79
CA TYR A 30 13.57 25.18 18.91
C TYR A 30 14.78 24.59 18.17
N PRO A 31 16.00 24.54 18.75
CA PRO A 31 17.19 24.19 18.00
C PRO A 31 17.16 22.76 17.45
N GLY A 32 17.74 22.59 16.27
CA GLY A 32 17.75 21.32 15.55
C GLY A 32 16.39 20.98 14.94
N ASN A 33 16.26 19.72 14.48
CA ASN A 33 15.14 19.23 13.68
C ASN A 33 14.86 20.05 12.41
N ASP A 34 15.77 20.93 11.99
CA ASP A 34 15.64 21.74 10.78
C ASP A 34 15.58 20.84 9.55
N ILE A 35 14.48 20.94 8.82
CA ILE A 35 14.27 20.20 7.57
C ILE A 35 14.22 21.13 6.37
N GLY A 36 14.22 22.45 6.61
CA GLY A 36 14.29 23.45 5.57
C GLY A 36 14.22 24.86 6.15
N SER A 37 14.35 25.86 5.30
CA SER A 37 14.11 27.24 5.69
C SER A 37 13.47 28.04 4.56
N THR A 38 12.59 28.96 4.90
CA THR A 38 11.96 29.91 3.97
C THR A 38 12.19 31.34 4.44
N LYS A 39 12.01 32.33 3.57
CA LYS A 39 12.07 33.75 3.94
C LYS A 39 10.66 34.30 4.10
N GLN A 40 10.36 34.85 5.27
CA GLN A 40 9.08 35.50 5.54
C GLN A 40 9.29 36.75 6.38
N ALA A 41 8.62 37.83 6.01
CA ALA A 41 8.73 39.10 6.72
C ALA A 41 8.17 39.06 8.17
N LYS A 42 7.34 38.07 8.49
CA LYS A 42 6.63 37.93 9.77
C LYS A 42 6.54 36.46 10.19
N ALA A 43 6.58 36.19 11.50
CA ALA A 43 6.54 34.83 12.05
C ALA A 43 5.19 34.13 11.80
N GLU A 44 4.10 34.91 11.72
CA GLU A 44 2.74 34.44 11.43
C GLU A 44 2.60 33.77 10.07
N ASN A 45 3.49 34.09 9.13
CA ASN A 45 3.47 33.48 7.80
C ASN A 45 4.17 32.12 7.79
N CYS A 46 5.00 31.82 8.79
CA CYS A 46 5.80 30.61 8.82
C CYS A 46 4.99 29.34 9.10
N CYS A 47 3.80 29.42 9.70
CA CYS A 47 2.94 28.23 9.84
C CYS A 47 2.40 27.75 8.50
N HIS A 48 2.15 28.66 7.56
CA HIS A 48 1.73 28.29 6.21
C HIS A 48 2.86 27.59 5.46
N ASP A 49 4.08 28.13 5.59
CA ASP A 49 5.28 27.50 5.04
C ASP A 49 5.51 26.12 5.67
N CYS A 50 5.36 26.00 6.99
CA CYS A 50 5.48 24.72 7.69
C CYS A 50 4.36 23.74 7.33
N ALA A 51 3.12 24.20 7.15
CA ALA A 51 2.01 23.36 6.73
C ALA A 51 2.20 22.84 5.30
N ALA A 52 2.83 23.64 4.43
CA ALA A 52 3.17 23.26 3.06
C ALA A 52 4.43 22.38 2.97
N PHE A 53 5.29 22.36 4.00
CA PHE A 53 6.55 21.64 4.00
C PHE A 53 6.40 20.24 4.61
N ASN A 54 6.53 19.20 3.78
CA ASN A 54 6.29 17.82 4.21
C ASN A 54 7.22 17.43 5.36
N GLY A 55 6.63 16.86 6.42
CA GLY A 55 7.32 16.56 7.67
C GLY A 55 7.41 17.72 8.68
N CYS A 56 7.12 18.98 8.32
CA CYS A 56 7.28 20.12 9.23
C CYS A 56 6.16 20.20 10.28
N LYS A 57 6.50 19.97 11.55
CA LYS A 57 5.55 20.01 12.67
C LYS A 57 5.70 21.28 13.52
N ALA A 58 6.83 21.98 13.38
CA ALA A 58 7.13 23.21 14.09
C ALA A 58 8.02 24.11 13.25
N PHE A 59 8.12 25.39 13.60
CA PHE A 59 9.05 26.30 12.97
C PHE A 59 9.57 27.33 13.96
N VAL A 60 10.68 27.98 13.62
CA VAL A 60 11.21 29.15 14.33
C VAL A 60 11.44 30.26 13.34
N TRP A 61 10.75 31.38 13.53
CA TRP A 61 11.04 32.59 12.80
C TRP A 61 12.14 33.38 13.51
N VAL A 62 13.17 33.77 12.77
CA VAL A 62 14.24 34.63 13.28
C VAL A 62 14.29 35.93 12.47
N PRO A 63 14.49 37.10 13.11
CA PRO A 63 14.41 38.40 12.45
C PRO A 63 15.64 38.77 11.61
N ARG A 64 16.55 37.82 11.32
CA ARG A 64 17.72 38.07 10.47
C ARG A 64 17.36 38.06 8.99
N ASP A 65 18.12 38.79 8.16
CA ASP A 65 17.99 38.81 6.69
C ASP A 65 16.58 39.13 6.15
N GLY A 66 15.82 39.97 6.87
CA GLY A 66 14.43 40.33 6.52
C GLY A 66 13.37 39.35 7.04
N GLY A 67 13.78 38.36 7.83
CA GLY A 67 12.93 37.34 8.45
C GLY A 67 13.06 35.97 7.77
N VAL A 68 13.47 34.96 8.54
CA VAL A 68 13.68 33.58 8.06
C VAL A 68 12.89 32.61 8.94
N CYS A 69 12.06 31.76 8.33
CA CYS A 69 11.42 30.63 9.00
C CYS A 69 12.33 29.41 8.89
N LEU A 70 12.78 28.89 10.02
CA LEU A 70 13.47 27.61 10.12
C LEU A 70 12.40 26.54 10.37
N LEU A 71 12.13 25.70 9.36
CA LEU A 71 11.07 24.70 9.35
C LEU A 71 11.59 23.41 9.97
N LYS A 72 10.81 22.79 10.86
CA LYS A 72 11.30 21.73 11.73
C LYS A 72 10.41 20.49 11.71
N SER A 73 11.03 19.31 11.63
CA SER A 73 10.32 18.02 11.62
C SER A 73 9.63 17.68 12.95
N ASN A 74 10.07 18.30 14.05
CA ASN A 74 9.46 18.21 15.37
C ASN A 74 9.89 19.39 16.26
N THR A 75 9.15 19.66 17.33
CA THR A 75 9.63 20.57 18.38
C THR A 75 10.80 19.94 19.13
N SER A 76 11.81 20.73 19.46
CA SER A 76 12.85 20.39 20.45
C SER A 76 12.64 21.21 21.73
N GLY A 77 13.57 21.13 22.68
CA GLY A 77 13.54 21.99 23.88
C GLY A 77 13.54 23.48 23.51
N LYS A 78 12.98 24.33 24.37
CA LYS A 78 12.93 25.79 24.14
C LYS A 78 14.24 26.45 24.57
N TYR A 79 14.87 27.21 23.68
CA TYR A 79 16.09 27.97 23.97
C TYR A 79 15.83 29.47 23.89
N PRO A 80 16.29 30.28 24.87
CA PRO A 80 16.17 31.74 24.78
C PRO A 80 16.95 32.27 23.58
N SER A 81 16.26 32.94 22.66
CA SER A 81 16.83 33.56 21.47
C SER A 81 16.13 34.88 21.21
N ASN A 82 16.81 35.98 21.51
CA ASN A 82 16.21 37.31 21.56
C ASN A 82 15.71 37.74 20.16
N GLY A 83 14.40 37.98 20.03
CA GLY A 83 13.71 38.30 18.79
C GLY A 83 13.22 37.10 17.97
N ALA A 84 13.58 35.86 18.32
CA ALA A 84 13.08 34.65 17.66
C ALA A 84 11.67 34.27 18.12
N ARG A 85 10.84 33.71 17.24
CA ARG A 85 9.44 33.36 17.52
C ARG A 85 9.16 31.96 17.01
N ALA A 86 8.98 31.01 17.91
CA ALA A 86 8.79 29.59 17.59
C ALA A 86 7.33 29.17 17.73
N SER A 87 6.83 28.26 16.90
CA SER A 87 5.47 27.74 17.03
C SER A 87 5.33 26.35 16.38
N THR A 88 4.27 25.63 16.76
CA THR A 88 3.80 24.42 16.07
C THR A 88 2.67 24.74 15.09
N ILE A 89 2.29 23.78 14.23
CA ILE A 89 1.13 23.90 13.33
C ILE A 89 -0.04 23.04 13.81
N VAL A 90 -1.27 23.53 13.64
CA VAL A 90 -2.49 22.82 14.03
C VAL A 90 -2.85 21.79 12.95
N ARG A 91 -2.79 20.47 13.28
CA ARG A 91 -2.96 19.37 12.29
C ARG A 91 -4.27 18.58 12.42
N SER A 92 -5.05 18.74 13.47
CA SER A 92 -6.37 18.11 13.62
C SER A 92 -7.25 18.84 14.64
N VAL A 93 -8.52 19.03 14.30
CA VAL A 93 -9.55 19.54 15.23
C VAL A 93 -10.33 18.33 15.76
N PRO A 94 -10.41 18.08 17.08
CA PRO A 94 -11.37 17.14 17.63
C PRO A 94 -12.80 17.69 17.48
N PRO A 95 -13.80 16.86 17.13
CA PRO A 95 -15.19 17.32 17.11
C PRO A 95 -15.65 17.61 18.55
N LEU A 96 -16.02 18.86 18.85
CA LEU A 96 -16.57 19.24 20.15
C LEU A 96 -18.11 19.19 20.14
N SER A 97 -18.65 18.53 21.16
CA SER A 97 -20.07 18.32 21.39
C SER A 97 -20.72 19.62 21.86
N GLY A 98 -21.37 20.35 20.95
CA GLY A 98 -21.91 21.69 21.21
C GLY A 98 -22.65 21.84 22.55
N SER A 99 -22.20 22.80 23.36
CA SER A 99 -23.02 23.85 24.00
C SER A 99 -22.11 24.76 24.84
N CYS A 100 -21.76 25.95 24.32
CA CYS A 100 -21.01 26.94 25.10
C CYS A 100 -21.84 27.48 26.28
N PRO A 101 -21.22 27.74 27.44
CA PRO A 101 -21.92 28.20 28.63
C PRO A 101 -22.43 29.65 28.50
N VAL A 102 -23.33 30.04 29.42
CA VAL A 102 -23.90 31.40 29.49
C VAL A 102 -22.78 32.43 29.68
N THR A 103 -22.80 33.47 28.86
CA THR A 103 -21.78 34.52 28.83
C THR A 103 -22.08 35.68 29.79
N GLU A 104 -21.01 36.30 30.29
CA GLU A 104 -21.03 37.52 31.10
C GLU A 104 -20.44 38.66 30.27
N ALA A 105 -21.31 39.55 29.77
CA ALA A 105 -20.88 40.71 29.00
C ALA A 105 -20.16 41.75 29.90
N ASP A 106 -19.30 42.55 29.28
CA ASP A 106 -18.50 43.61 29.89
C ASP A 106 -17.70 43.17 31.14
N THR A 107 -17.22 41.93 31.14
CA THR A 107 -16.61 41.31 32.31
C THR A 107 -15.26 40.68 31.96
N ASP A 108 -14.25 40.99 32.78
CA ASP A 108 -12.93 40.35 32.81
C ASP A 108 -12.67 39.72 34.18
N TYR A 109 -11.76 38.74 34.22
CA TYR A 109 -11.33 38.05 35.42
C TYR A 109 -9.81 38.13 35.53
N PRO A 110 -9.24 39.18 36.13
CA PRO A 110 -7.79 39.37 36.14
C PRO A 110 -7.03 38.20 36.79
N GLY A 111 -6.01 37.69 36.08
CA GLY A 111 -5.13 36.61 36.55
C GLY A 111 -5.61 35.19 36.22
N ASN A 112 -4.82 34.19 36.66
CA ASN A 112 -5.02 32.75 36.39
C ASN A 112 -5.02 32.36 34.91
N ASP A 113 -4.39 33.16 34.05
CA ASP A 113 -4.31 32.90 32.62
C ASP A 113 -3.47 31.65 32.32
N LEU A 114 -4.07 30.70 31.59
CA LEU A 114 -3.41 29.51 31.06
C LEU A 114 -2.73 29.78 29.72
N GLY A 115 -3.20 30.80 29.02
CA GLY A 115 -2.71 31.17 27.70
C GLY A 115 -3.68 32.09 26.98
N ARG A 116 -3.21 32.65 25.86
CA ARG A 116 -3.99 33.53 25.00
C ARG A 116 -3.94 33.01 23.56
N THR A 117 -5.09 32.95 22.89
CA THR A 117 -5.23 32.65 21.47
C THR A 117 -5.94 33.81 20.77
N GLN A 118 -5.83 33.89 19.44
CA GLN A 118 -6.59 34.82 18.62
C GLN A 118 -7.69 34.05 17.87
N ARG A 119 -8.94 34.47 18.04
CA ARG A 119 -10.12 33.79 17.50
C ARG A 119 -11.15 34.78 16.96
N SER A 120 -11.74 34.45 15.82
CA SER A 120 -12.74 35.29 15.15
C SER A 120 -14.12 35.29 15.83
N SER A 121 -14.37 34.36 16.75
CA SER A 121 -15.61 34.33 17.52
C SER A 121 -15.40 33.78 18.93
N ILE A 122 -16.36 34.09 19.81
CA ILE A 122 -16.40 33.58 21.18
C ILE A 122 -16.63 32.06 21.23
N ASP A 123 -17.34 31.48 20.25
CA ASP A 123 -17.55 30.03 20.17
C ASP A 123 -16.24 29.29 19.90
N LEU A 124 -15.36 29.87 19.09
CA LEU A 124 -14.02 29.30 18.86
C LEU A 124 -13.12 29.46 20.11
N CYS A 125 -13.29 30.55 20.86
CA CYS A 125 -12.61 30.70 22.16
C CYS A 125 -13.10 29.69 23.21
N CYS A 126 -14.39 29.38 23.19
CA CYS A 126 -15.01 28.33 23.98
C CYS A 126 -14.43 26.95 23.64
N ASN A 127 -14.30 26.64 22.35
CA ASN A 127 -13.64 25.40 21.89
C ASN A 127 -12.18 25.29 22.35
N ASP A 128 -11.44 26.40 22.30
CA ASP A 128 -10.07 26.44 22.80
C ASP A 128 -10.00 26.10 24.30
N CYS A 129 -10.95 26.62 25.09
CA CYS A 129 -11.01 26.31 26.51
C CYS A 129 -11.41 24.85 26.77
N GLU A 130 -12.39 24.28 26.04
CA GLU A 130 -12.76 22.86 26.16
C GLU A 130 -11.60 21.92 25.83
N ALA A 131 -10.76 22.30 24.86
CA ALA A 131 -9.60 21.53 24.44
C ALA A 131 -8.37 21.73 25.34
N THR A 132 -8.36 22.73 26.23
CA THR A 132 -7.21 23.09 27.06
C THR A 132 -7.31 22.44 28.45
N PRO A 133 -6.38 21.54 28.82
CA PRO A 133 -6.38 20.94 30.16
C PRO A 133 -6.37 22.00 31.25
N ASN A 134 -7.23 21.83 32.26
CA ASN A 134 -7.45 22.74 33.39
C ASN A 134 -8.06 24.11 33.05
N CYS A 135 -8.54 24.35 31.83
CA CYS A 135 -9.30 25.57 31.54
C CYS A 135 -10.69 25.50 32.17
N ALA A 136 -10.95 26.39 33.13
CA ALA A 136 -12.23 26.50 33.83
C ALA A 136 -13.05 27.70 33.34
N ARG A 137 -12.40 28.69 32.72
CA ARG A 137 -13.03 29.94 32.27
C ARG A 137 -12.26 30.53 31.09
N PHE A 138 -12.90 31.38 30.29
CA PHE A 138 -12.18 32.25 29.35
C PHE A 138 -12.76 33.66 29.34
N VAL A 139 -11.98 34.61 28.80
CA VAL A 139 -12.41 36.00 28.52
C VAL A 139 -12.10 36.30 27.05
N TYR A 140 -13.12 36.72 26.30
CA TYR A 140 -13.01 37.06 24.88
C TYR A 140 -13.21 38.57 24.66
N ALA A 141 -12.24 39.24 24.05
CA ALA A 141 -12.32 40.67 23.76
C ALA A 141 -11.57 41.02 22.46
N ASN A 142 -12.23 41.64 21.47
CA ASN A 142 -11.61 42.12 20.23
C ASN A 142 -10.74 41.08 19.49
N GLY A 143 -11.16 39.81 19.47
CA GLY A 143 -10.42 38.71 18.85
C GLY A 143 -9.47 37.99 19.80
N ASP A 144 -9.09 38.59 20.93
CA ASP A 144 -8.28 37.93 21.95
C ASP A 144 -9.14 36.97 22.77
N CYS A 145 -8.74 35.71 22.82
CA CYS A 145 -9.28 34.67 23.66
C CYS A 145 -8.29 34.34 24.78
N ILE A 146 -8.63 34.68 26.02
CA ILE A 146 -7.76 34.49 27.18
C ILE A 146 -8.31 33.35 28.04
N LEU A 147 -7.63 32.21 28.00
CA LEU A 147 -8.00 30.99 28.72
C LEU A 147 -7.52 31.07 30.16
N LYS A 148 -8.33 30.60 31.11
CA LYS A 148 -8.09 30.77 32.54
C LYS A 148 -8.33 29.46 33.30
N SER A 149 -7.46 29.21 34.27
CA SER A 149 -7.51 28.01 35.12
C SER A 149 -8.53 28.09 36.25
N ALA A 150 -8.93 29.31 36.65
CA ALA A 150 -9.92 29.56 37.68
C ALA A 150 -10.54 30.96 37.53
N GLY A 151 -11.72 31.19 38.13
CA GLY A 151 -12.32 32.52 38.22
C GLY A 151 -11.73 33.33 39.38
N GLY A 152 -11.04 34.43 39.08
CA GLY A 152 -10.75 35.48 40.05
C GLY A 152 -12.00 36.28 40.45
N SER A 153 -11.83 37.42 41.11
CA SER A 153 -12.94 38.37 41.32
C SER A 153 -13.31 39.05 40.01
N PRO A 154 -14.61 39.16 39.65
CA PRO A 154 -15.03 39.83 38.42
C PRO A 154 -14.66 41.31 38.44
N ALA A 155 -14.09 41.79 37.33
CA ALA A 155 -13.84 43.20 37.06
C ALA A 155 -14.64 43.65 35.83
N LYS A 156 -15.22 44.85 35.89
CA LYS A 156 -15.97 45.41 34.77
C LYS A 156 -15.01 45.89 33.68
N TYR A 157 -15.11 45.33 32.48
CA TYR A 157 -14.31 45.71 31.32
C TYR A 157 -15.19 45.75 30.07
N THR A 158 -15.52 46.96 29.61
CA THR A 158 -16.44 47.16 28.48
C THR A 158 -15.89 46.55 27.20
N GLY A 159 -16.67 45.67 26.57
CA GLY A 159 -16.30 44.96 25.35
C GLY A 159 -15.62 43.60 25.56
N ALA A 160 -15.36 43.19 26.81
CA ALA A 160 -14.93 41.82 27.13
C ALA A 160 -16.13 40.95 27.48
N THR A 161 -16.13 39.69 27.04
CA THR A 161 -17.17 38.72 27.37
C THR A 161 -16.51 37.49 27.99
N ALA A 162 -16.85 37.20 29.25
CA ALA A 162 -16.34 36.04 29.97
C ALA A 162 -17.34 34.87 29.92
N ALA A 163 -16.88 33.63 30.01
CA ALA A 163 -17.75 32.48 30.20
C ALA A 163 -17.08 31.40 31.06
N SER A 164 -17.87 30.76 31.94
CA SER A 164 -17.40 29.75 32.90
C SER A 164 -17.88 28.35 32.54
N PHE A 165 -16.98 27.38 32.60
CA PHE A 165 -17.32 25.97 32.45
C PHE A 165 -17.65 25.34 33.80
N ASN A 166 -18.68 24.49 33.84
CA ASN A 166 -18.91 23.57 34.94
C ASN A 166 -18.21 22.24 34.59
N PRO A 167 -17.19 21.77 35.35
CA PRO A 167 -16.42 20.60 34.96
C PRO A 167 -17.30 19.35 34.85
N LYS A 168 -17.38 18.73 33.67
CA LYS A 168 -17.71 17.29 33.59
C LYS A 168 -16.55 16.54 34.23
N LYS A 169 -16.86 15.75 35.26
CA LYS A 169 -15.93 14.83 35.94
C LYS A 169 -15.32 13.88 34.90
N GLN A 170 -14.15 14.22 34.37
CA GLN A 170 -13.25 13.27 33.71
C GLN A 170 -12.12 12.94 34.68
N THR A 171 -11.92 11.65 34.86
CA THR A 171 -10.97 11.01 35.77
C THR A 171 -9.53 11.43 35.49
N GLN A 172 -8.81 11.73 36.57
CA GLN A 172 -7.41 12.13 36.63
C GLN A 172 -6.49 11.27 35.75
N ALA A 173 -5.66 11.94 34.95
CA ALA A 173 -4.40 11.37 34.47
C ALA A 173 -3.43 11.22 35.67
N PRO A 174 -2.67 10.12 35.77
CA PRO A 174 -1.71 9.94 36.86
C PRO A 174 -0.52 10.90 36.75
N ALA A 175 0.07 11.21 37.91
CA ALA A 175 1.26 12.04 38.11
C ALA A 175 2.52 11.53 37.35
N PRO A 176 3.58 12.37 37.21
CA PRO A 176 4.80 12.00 36.49
C PRO A 176 5.48 10.80 37.16
N VAL A 177 5.73 9.74 36.39
CA VAL A 177 6.51 8.60 36.84
C VAL A 177 7.99 8.94 36.68
N SER A 178 8.72 8.95 37.79
CA SER A 178 10.18 8.93 37.81
C SER A 178 10.69 7.61 37.22
N SER A 179 11.38 7.66 36.08
CA SER A 179 12.15 6.53 35.57
C SER A 179 13.54 6.51 36.20
N ASN A 180 13.84 5.50 37.02
CA ASN A 180 15.18 5.24 37.55
C ASN A 180 16.10 4.75 36.42
N ALA A 181 16.66 5.66 35.62
CA ALA A 181 17.85 5.38 34.82
C ALA A 181 19.09 5.57 35.69
N THR A 182 19.96 4.55 35.76
CA THR A 182 21.26 4.64 36.44
C THR A 182 22.33 4.96 35.40
N CYS A 183 23.30 5.79 35.74
CA CYS A 183 24.51 5.97 34.91
C CYS A 183 25.72 5.38 35.61
N SER A 184 26.75 5.06 34.84
CA SER A 184 28.00 4.55 35.38
C SER A 184 28.74 5.63 36.18
N ALA A 185 29.67 5.22 37.04
CA ALA A 185 30.55 6.17 37.73
C ALA A 185 31.28 7.05 36.71
N PHE A 186 31.48 8.33 37.04
CA PHE A 186 32.12 9.28 36.13
C PHE A 186 33.57 8.90 35.85
N ASP A 187 33.92 8.89 34.57
CA ASP A 187 35.29 9.05 34.14
C ASP A 187 35.67 10.53 34.27
N GLU A 188 36.38 10.87 35.35
CA GLU A 188 36.85 12.23 35.61
C GLU A 188 37.94 12.64 34.60
N ASN A 189 37.95 13.92 34.22
CA ASN A 189 38.86 14.50 33.23
C ASN A 189 38.91 13.74 31.90
N THR A 190 37.75 13.25 31.44
CA THR A 190 37.66 12.36 30.28
C THR A 190 36.59 12.83 29.30
N ASP A 191 36.93 12.80 28.01
CA ASP A 191 36.02 12.97 26.89
C ASP A 191 35.84 11.66 26.11
N TYR A 192 34.67 11.47 25.53
CA TYR A 192 34.35 10.40 24.58
C TYR A 192 34.19 11.06 23.19
N PRO A 193 35.26 11.21 22.39
CA PRO A 193 35.22 11.98 21.15
C PRO A 193 34.24 11.40 20.10
N GLY A 194 33.39 12.27 19.54
CA GLY A 194 32.43 11.92 18.50
C GLY A 194 31.14 11.28 19.02
N ASN A 195 30.31 10.77 18.09
CA ASN A 195 28.99 10.19 18.36
C ASN A 195 27.99 11.14 19.04
N ASP A 196 28.21 12.45 18.99
CA ASP A 196 27.27 13.45 19.54
C ASP A 196 25.95 13.44 18.77
N ILE A 197 24.85 13.29 19.51
CA ILE A 197 23.48 13.29 18.96
C ILE A 197 22.61 14.40 19.55
N GLY A 198 23.10 15.10 20.55
CA GLY A 198 22.39 16.21 21.17
C GLY A 198 23.19 16.83 22.32
N THR A 199 22.65 17.90 22.88
CA THR A 199 23.21 18.52 24.09
C THR A 199 22.11 18.94 25.05
N ALA A 200 22.36 18.87 26.35
CA ALA A 200 21.50 19.42 27.41
C ALA A 200 22.33 20.33 28.32
N SER A 201 21.75 21.41 28.85
CA SER A 201 22.46 22.30 29.76
C SER A 201 22.14 21.90 31.19
N GLN A 202 23.16 21.55 31.97
CA GLN A 202 23.00 21.16 33.36
C GLN A 202 24.12 21.74 34.22
N PRO A 203 23.79 22.32 35.39
CA PRO A 203 24.77 22.93 36.26
C PRO A 203 25.73 21.91 36.89
N LYS A 204 25.37 20.62 36.90
CA LYS A 204 26.20 19.52 37.43
C LYS A 204 26.18 18.33 36.47
N ALA A 205 27.28 17.59 36.44
CA ALA A 205 27.39 16.39 35.62
C ALA A 205 26.40 15.29 36.02
N ASP A 206 26.02 15.22 37.30
CA ASP A 206 25.07 14.23 37.84
C ASP A 206 23.68 14.34 37.19
N ASP A 207 23.28 15.55 36.80
CA ASP A 207 21.95 15.82 36.23
C ASP A 207 21.86 15.39 34.75
N CYS A 208 22.99 15.28 34.06
CA CYS A 208 23.07 14.84 32.66
C CYS A 208 22.59 13.40 32.43
N CYS A 209 22.61 12.58 33.49
CA CYS A 209 22.17 11.20 33.41
C CYS A 209 20.69 11.09 33.04
N ALA A 210 19.84 11.92 33.66
CA ALA A 210 18.42 11.95 33.36
C ALA A 210 18.16 12.47 31.94
N ASP A 211 18.94 13.45 31.49
CA ASP A 211 18.82 14.00 30.14
C ASP A 211 19.18 12.98 29.07
N CYS A 212 20.30 12.27 29.24
CA CYS A 212 20.66 11.20 28.31
C CYS A 212 19.65 10.06 28.36
N ALA A 213 19.08 9.72 29.53
CA ALA A 213 18.03 8.71 29.63
C ALA A 213 16.75 9.09 28.89
N ALA A 214 16.40 10.38 28.88
CA ALA A 214 15.20 10.90 28.21
C ALA A 214 15.40 11.14 26.71
N PHE A 215 16.65 11.15 26.21
CA PHE A 215 16.97 11.50 24.83
C PHE A 215 17.04 10.26 23.91
N PRO A 216 16.13 10.11 22.93
CA PRO A 216 16.07 8.92 22.08
C PRO A 216 17.40 8.63 21.37
N GLY A 217 17.96 7.46 21.63
CA GLY A 217 19.23 7.01 21.05
C GLY A 217 20.49 7.38 21.85
N CYS A 218 20.38 8.09 22.98
CA CYS A 218 21.53 8.41 23.82
C CYS A 218 21.96 7.21 24.67
N LYS A 219 23.24 6.87 24.59
CA LYS A 219 23.87 5.75 25.30
C LYS A 219 25.04 6.20 26.18
N ALA A 220 25.57 7.40 25.95
CA ALA A 220 26.61 8.01 26.76
C ALA A 220 26.49 9.53 26.78
N PHE A 221 27.13 10.20 27.73
CA PHE A 221 27.27 11.65 27.72
C PHE A 221 28.61 12.10 28.27
N VAL A 222 29.02 13.32 27.91
CA VAL A 222 30.19 14.00 28.48
C VAL A 222 29.74 15.35 28.99
N TRP A 223 29.82 15.57 30.30
CA TRP A 223 29.58 16.88 30.87
C TRP A 223 30.86 17.70 30.84
N VAL A 224 30.76 18.94 30.34
CA VAL A 224 31.87 19.90 30.31
C VAL A 224 31.48 21.19 31.04
N PRO A 225 32.37 21.80 31.84
CA PRO A 225 32.06 22.95 32.69
C PRO A 225 31.97 24.29 31.94
N ARG A 226 31.78 24.28 30.61
CA ARG A 226 31.62 25.51 29.82
C ARG A 226 30.18 26.02 29.92
N ASP A 227 30.00 27.34 29.82
CA ASP A 227 28.68 28.00 29.76
C ASP A 227 27.73 27.64 30.92
N GLY A 228 28.27 27.41 32.12
CA GLY A 228 27.50 27.01 33.31
C GLY A 228 27.25 25.51 33.43
N GLY A 229 27.72 24.70 32.47
CA GLY A 229 27.68 23.24 32.47
C GLY A 229 26.82 22.69 31.32
N VAL A 230 27.43 21.84 30.47
CA VAL A 230 26.80 21.27 29.26
C VAL A 230 27.03 19.77 29.19
N CYS A 231 25.95 19.00 29.08
CA CYS A 231 25.93 17.58 28.76
C CYS A 231 25.98 17.38 27.24
N LEU A 232 27.05 16.79 26.73
CA LEU A 232 27.17 16.37 25.34
C LEU A 232 26.64 14.94 25.22
N LEU A 233 25.41 14.78 24.73
CA LEU A 233 24.68 13.51 24.63
C LEU A 233 25.13 12.72 23.40
N LYS A 234 25.43 11.43 23.57
CA LYS A 234 26.11 10.62 22.57
C LYS A 234 25.39 9.30 22.30
N SER A 235 25.39 8.86 21.05
CA SER A 235 24.81 7.57 20.63
C SER A 235 25.65 6.36 21.02
N ALA A 236 26.91 6.55 21.40
CA ALA A 236 27.81 5.53 21.93
C ALA A 236 28.99 6.18 22.68
N SER A 237 29.58 5.47 23.65
CA SER A 237 30.90 5.81 24.19
C SER A 237 31.98 5.34 23.21
N SER A 238 32.78 6.26 22.68
CA SER A 238 34.00 5.97 21.92
C SER A 238 35.20 5.78 22.87
N GLY A 239 36.41 5.58 22.35
CA GLY A 239 37.63 5.46 23.17
C GLY A 239 37.84 6.67 24.09
N LYS A 240 38.39 6.47 25.28
CA LYS A 240 38.55 7.55 26.28
C LYS A 240 39.70 8.49 25.92
N TRP A 241 39.47 9.80 25.91
CA TRP A 241 40.50 10.82 25.68
C TRP A 241 40.67 11.75 26.89
N PRO A 242 41.90 12.10 27.33
CA PRO A 242 42.10 13.02 28.45
C PRO A 242 41.59 14.42 28.13
N SER A 243 40.71 14.97 28.98
CA SER A 243 40.16 16.33 28.86
C SER A 243 39.90 16.92 30.24
N THR A 244 40.74 17.86 30.68
CA THR A 244 40.70 18.43 32.03
C THR A 244 39.37 19.15 32.30
N GLY A 245 38.66 18.72 33.36
CA GLY A 245 37.36 19.24 33.77
C GLY A 245 36.14 18.54 33.15
N ALA A 246 36.32 17.71 32.12
CA ALA A 246 35.23 16.94 31.52
C ALA A 246 34.89 15.70 32.37
N ARG A 247 33.61 15.37 32.51
CA ARG A 247 33.12 14.20 33.28
C ARG A 247 32.23 13.35 32.37
N ALA A 248 32.75 12.21 31.92
CA ALA A 248 32.03 11.32 31.01
C ALA A 248 31.34 10.17 31.77
N SER A 249 30.16 9.77 31.31
CA SER A 249 29.42 8.63 31.86
C SER A 249 28.55 7.97 30.79
N THR A 250 28.17 6.72 31.00
CA THR A 250 27.31 5.95 30.10
C THR A 250 25.98 5.64 30.75
N ILE A 251 24.90 5.64 29.97
CA ILE A 251 23.59 5.16 30.45
C ILE A 251 23.73 3.68 30.76
N VAL A 252 23.55 3.32 32.03
CA VAL A 252 23.34 1.94 32.44
C VAL A 252 21.86 1.70 32.22
N ALA A 253 21.53 1.05 31.11
CA ALA A 253 20.16 0.61 30.87
C ALA A 253 19.65 -0.09 32.14
N PRO A 254 18.47 0.27 32.67
CA PRO A 254 17.88 -0.49 33.76
C PRO A 254 17.70 -1.90 33.24
N THR A 255 18.46 -2.85 33.81
CA THR A 255 18.31 -4.27 33.51
C THR A 255 16.87 -4.66 33.77
N PRO A 256 16.09 -5.10 32.77
CA PRO A 256 15.00 -6.01 33.05
C PRO A 256 15.59 -7.25 33.71
N SER A 257 14.90 -7.83 34.68
CA SER A 257 15.29 -9.12 35.24
C SER A 257 15.18 -10.19 34.16
N LEU A 258 16.30 -10.46 33.47
CA LEU A 258 16.51 -11.62 32.62
C LEU A 258 17.19 -12.71 33.45
N THR A 259 16.64 -13.92 33.41
CA THR A 259 16.80 -14.94 34.47
C THR A 259 18.03 -15.84 34.34
N GLY A 260 19.06 -15.45 33.57
CA GLY A 260 20.31 -16.21 33.47
C GLY A 260 20.12 -17.65 32.98
N SER A 261 20.16 -17.86 31.66
CA SER A 261 20.40 -19.19 31.13
C SER A 261 21.14 -19.14 29.80
N CYS A 262 22.44 -18.86 29.87
CA CYS A 262 23.43 -19.26 28.87
C CYS A 262 24.25 -20.43 29.43
N PRO A 263 23.75 -21.68 29.39
CA PRO A 263 24.33 -22.78 30.15
C PRO A 263 25.64 -23.35 29.57
N VAL A 264 26.02 -22.94 28.36
CA VAL A 264 27.19 -23.49 27.65
C VAL A 264 28.13 -22.36 27.23
N THR A 265 29.22 -22.21 27.99
CA THR A 265 30.33 -21.33 27.65
C THR A 265 31.49 -22.13 27.08
N GLU A 266 32.11 -21.62 26.03
CA GLU A 266 33.28 -22.19 25.39
C GLU A 266 34.49 -21.28 25.65
N PRO A 267 35.39 -21.64 26.57
CA PRO A 267 36.55 -20.82 26.92
C PRO A 267 37.63 -20.88 25.82
N ASN A 268 38.29 -19.75 25.61
CA ASN A 268 39.32 -19.53 24.58
C ASN A 268 38.83 -19.74 23.15
N THR A 269 37.58 -19.36 22.88
CA THR A 269 36.93 -19.59 21.58
C THR A 269 36.38 -18.29 21.00
N ASP A 270 36.64 -18.08 19.71
CA ASP A 270 36.04 -17.06 18.87
C ASP A 270 35.35 -17.67 17.64
N TYR A 271 34.31 -16.99 17.18
CA TYR A 271 33.53 -17.34 16.00
C TYR A 271 33.61 -16.19 14.99
N PRO A 272 34.48 -16.26 13.97
CA PRO A 272 34.61 -15.19 12.99
C PRO A 272 33.34 -15.01 12.15
N GLY A 273 32.87 -13.76 12.01
CA GLY A 273 31.72 -13.38 11.16
C GLY A 273 30.35 -13.43 11.86
N ASN A 274 29.30 -13.09 11.10
CA ASN A 274 27.90 -13.04 11.54
C ASN A 274 27.62 -12.09 12.72
N ASP A 275 28.35 -10.97 12.81
CA ASP A 275 28.20 -9.99 13.89
C ASP A 275 26.93 -9.14 13.70
N LEU A 276 26.06 -9.11 14.72
CA LEU A 276 24.87 -8.27 14.81
C LEU A 276 25.15 -6.92 15.46
N GLY A 277 26.20 -6.84 16.27
CA GLY A 277 26.58 -5.64 17.00
C GLY A 277 27.55 -5.96 18.14
N ARG A 278 28.09 -4.89 18.75
CA ARG A 278 29.00 -4.98 19.89
C ARG A 278 28.51 -4.08 21.03
N THR A 279 28.52 -4.59 22.26
CA THR A 279 28.24 -3.86 23.50
C THR A 279 29.41 -3.99 24.47
N GLN A 280 29.47 -3.13 25.48
CA GLN A 280 30.45 -3.23 26.57
C GLN A 280 29.75 -3.68 27.84
N ARG A 281 30.21 -4.77 28.45
CA ARG A 281 29.63 -5.37 29.65
C ARG A 281 30.70 -5.81 30.64
N SER A 282 30.45 -5.57 31.92
CA SER A 282 31.36 -5.95 33.01
C SER A 282 31.39 -7.45 33.29
N SER A 283 30.44 -8.22 32.76
CA SER A 283 30.43 -9.68 32.86
C SER A 283 29.82 -10.33 31.62
N ILE A 284 30.14 -11.61 31.44
CA ILE A 284 29.57 -12.45 30.39
C ILE A 284 28.05 -12.66 30.56
N ASP A 285 27.53 -12.63 31.79
CA ASP A 285 26.09 -12.75 32.07
C ASP A 285 25.31 -11.54 31.54
N LEU A 286 25.88 -10.35 31.66
CA LEU A 286 25.26 -9.17 31.07
C LEU A 286 25.37 -9.16 29.54
N CYS A 287 26.39 -9.83 28.99
CA CYS A 287 26.49 -10.07 27.55
C CYS A 287 25.42 -11.09 27.06
N CYS A 288 25.12 -12.10 27.88
CA CYS A 288 24.01 -13.02 27.64
C CYS A 288 22.66 -12.27 27.60
N ASN A 289 22.44 -11.35 28.55
CA ASN A 289 21.24 -10.51 28.59
C ASN A 289 21.13 -9.59 27.36
N ASP A 290 22.26 -9.11 26.84
CA ASP A 290 22.28 -8.32 25.60
C ASP A 290 21.87 -9.16 24.39
N CYS A 291 22.35 -10.41 24.31
CA CYS A 291 21.94 -11.32 23.25
C CYS A 291 20.45 -11.67 23.36
N GLU A 292 19.95 -11.89 24.57
CA GLU A 292 18.50 -12.07 24.84
C GLU A 292 17.65 -10.90 24.37
N ALA A 293 18.12 -9.68 24.59
CA ALA A 293 17.43 -8.47 24.19
C ALA A 293 17.59 -8.13 22.69
N THR A 294 18.43 -8.86 21.95
CA THR A 294 18.77 -8.54 20.56
C THR A 294 18.07 -9.49 19.59
N PRO A 295 17.12 -9.00 18.76
CA PRO A 295 16.46 -9.82 17.75
C PRO A 295 17.46 -10.55 16.86
N ASN A 296 17.21 -11.84 16.61
CA ASN A 296 18.05 -12.75 15.82
C ASN A 296 19.44 -13.07 16.42
N CYS A 297 19.74 -12.68 17.66
CA CYS A 297 20.98 -13.10 18.31
C CYS A 297 20.90 -14.59 18.69
N ALA A 298 21.77 -15.40 18.10
CA ALA A 298 21.87 -16.84 18.37
C ALA A 298 23.10 -17.18 19.22
N ARG A 299 24.15 -16.35 19.18
CA ARG A 299 25.41 -16.52 19.91
C ARG A 299 26.02 -15.17 20.28
N PHE A 300 27.01 -15.19 21.18
CA PHE A 300 27.89 -14.05 21.39
C PHE A 300 29.32 -14.50 21.76
N VAL A 301 30.28 -13.59 21.62
CA VAL A 301 31.68 -13.76 22.07
C VAL A 301 32.03 -12.62 23.03
N TYR A 302 32.49 -12.98 24.22
CA TYR A 302 32.88 -12.04 25.27
C TYR A 302 34.40 -12.03 25.47
N ALA A 303 35.04 -10.87 25.33
CA ALA A 303 36.49 -10.71 25.51
C ALA A 303 36.83 -9.32 26.04
N ASN A 304 37.56 -9.22 27.16
CA ASN A 304 38.02 -7.95 27.76
C ASN A 304 36.89 -6.91 27.97
N GLY A 305 35.68 -7.37 28.30
CA GLY A 305 34.49 -6.53 28.48
C GLY A 305 33.70 -6.26 27.18
N ASP A 306 34.26 -6.56 26.01
CA ASP A 306 33.53 -6.44 24.77
C ASP A 306 32.64 -7.67 24.56
N CYS A 307 31.37 -7.41 24.32
CA CYS A 307 30.32 -8.38 24.04
C CYS A 307 29.92 -8.29 22.57
N ILE A 308 30.31 -9.28 21.78
CA ILE A 308 30.08 -9.30 20.33
C ILE A 308 28.91 -10.24 20.04
N LEU A 309 27.75 -9.66 19.72
CA LEU A 309 26.50 -10.37 19.45
C LEU A 309 26.49 -10.90 18.03
N LYS A 310 25.97 -12.12 17.82
CA LYS A 310 26.06 -12.84 16.55
C LYS A 310 24.75 -13.50 16.15
N SER A 311 24.46 -13.49 14.85
CA SER A 311 23.26 -14.11 14.28
C SER A 311 23.40 -15.60 14.01
N ALA A 312 24.62 -16.10 13.89
CA ALA A 312 24.95 -17.53 13.67
C ALA A 312 26.42 -17.82 14.05
N GLY A 313 26.79 -19.11 14.13
CA GLY A 313 28.19 -19.53 14.34
C GLY A 313 28.88 -19.93 13.03
N GLY A 314 30.03 -19.33 12.73
CA GLY A 314 31.00 -19.90 11.78
C GLY A 314 31.75 -21.12 12.36
N SER A 315 32.83 -21.57 11.73
CA SER A 315 33.70 -22.59 12.35
C SER A 315 34.42 -22.03 13.58
N PRO A 316 34.46 -22.75 14.73
CA PRO A 316 35.15 -22.27 15.92
C PRO A 316 36.65 -22.10 15.67
N THR A 317 37.20 -21.00 16.17
CA THR A 317 38.64 -20.73 16.18
C THR A 317 39.14 -20.49 17.59
N LYS A 318 40.39 -20.88 17.88
CA LYS A 318 40.98 -20.71 19.21
C LYS A 318 41.46 -19.27 19.41
N TYR A 319 40.96 -18.58 20.42
CA TYR A 319 41.37 -17.22 20.79
C TYR A 319 41.50 -17.09 22.31
N ASN A 320 42.73 -16.98 22.80
CA ASN A 320 42.99 -16.94 24.26
C ASN A 320 42.36 -15.69 24.90
N GLY A 321 41.55 -15.90 25.95
CA GLY A 321 40.86 -14.83 26.67
C GLY A 321 39.48 -14.44 26.13
N ALA A 322 39.03 -15.01 25.01
CA ALA A 322 37.64 -14.90 24.55
C ALA A 322 36.80 -16.08 25.07
N THR A 323 35.54 -15.83 25.40
CA THR A 323 34.58 -16.87 25.79
C THR A 323 33.33 -16.73 24.94
N ALA A 324 33.01 -17.77 24.16
CA ALA A 324 31.81 -17.79 23.33
C ALA A 324 30.66 -18.49 24.05
N ALA A 325 29.41 -18.08 23.78
CA ALA A 325 28.23 -18.76 24.31
C ALA A 325 27.07 -18.71 23.31
N SER A 326 26.20 -19.73 23.38
CA SER A 326 24.97 -19.82 22.60
C SER A 326 23.77 -19.42 23.43
N TYR A 327 22.88 -18.62 22.84
CA TYR A 327 21.70 -18.08 23.51
C TYR A 327 20.47 -18.95 23.27
N VAL A 328 19.71 -19.24 24.35
CA VAL A 328 18.46 -20.01 24.31
C VAL A 328 17.39 -19.26 25.14
N PRO A 329 16.29 -18.76 24.55
CA PRO A 329 15.27 -18.02 25.30
C PRO A 329 14.49 -18.90 26.28
N LYS A 330 14.25 -18.41 27.52
CA LYS A 330 13.24 -19.01 28.41
C LYS A 330 11.87 -18.41 28.11
N VAL A 331 10.93 -19.25 27.68
CA VAL A 331 9.53 -18.86 27.43
C VAL A 331 8.88 -18.39 28.73
N VAL A 332 8.42 -17.13 28.78
CA VAL A 332 7.64 -16.57 29.90
C VAL A 332 6.15 -16.67 29.57
N THR A 333 5.45 -17.64 30.14
CA THR A 333 3.97 -17.66 30.19
C THR A 333 3.48 -16.95 31.48
N PRO A 334 2.29 -16.34 31.48
CA PRO A 334 1.78 -15.61 32.63
C PRO A 334 1.47 -16.59 33.78
N THR A 335 1.90 -16.20 34.98
CA THR A 335 1.72 -16.91 36.25
C THR A 335 0.33 -17.54 36.40
N PRO A 336 0.20 -18.88 36.31
CA PRO A 336 -0.92 -19.58 36.91
C PRO A 336 -0.68 -19.69 38.42
N ALA A 337 -1.76 -19.79 39.19
CA ALA A 337 -1.74 -20.06 40.62
C ALA A 337 -0.82 -21.26 40.96
N PRO A 338 -0.20 -21.29 42.17
CA PRO A 338 0.80 -22.29 42.52
C PRO A 338 0.24 -23.70 42.43
N VAL A 339 0.82 -24.51 41.54
CA VAL A 339 0.55 -25.95 41.47
C VAL A 339 1.66 -26.65 42.26
N ALA A 340 1.28 -27.36 43.32
CA ALA A 340 2.16 -28.28 44.02
C ALA A 340 2.61 -29.42 43.08
N ASN A 341 3.86 -29.87 43.21
CA ASN A 341 4.42 -31.16 42.75
C ASN A 341 5.55 -31.11 41.67
N THR A 342 6.60 -30.32 41.89
CA THR A 342 7.88 -30.52 41.14
C THR A 342 8.67 -31.74 41.65
N CYS A 343 8.59 -32.01 42.95
CA CYS A 343 9.12 -33.23 43.58
C CYS A 343 8.01 -34.21 43.94
N SER A 344 8.35 -35.49 43.99
CA SER A 344 7.47 -36.55 44.46
C SER A 344 7.16 -36.41 45.95
N PRO A 345 6.08 -37.05 46.44
CA PRO A 345 5.82 -37.11 47.88
C PRO A 345 7.04 -37.59 48.67
N ILE A 346 7.24 -37.02 49.85
CA ILE A 346 8.36 -37.38 50.73
C ILE A 346 8.17 -38.80 51.25
N ASP A 347 9.21 -39.60 51.08
CA ASP A 347 9.40 -40.85 51.79
C ASP A 347 9.96 -40.56 53.18
N GLU A 348 9.13 -40.76 54.20
CA GLU A 348 9.55 -40.63 55.60
C GLU A 348 10.45 -41.81 56.02
N ASP A 349 11.32 -41.54 57.00
CA ASP A 349 12.32 -42.48 57.54
C ASP A 349 13.15 -43.22 56.47
N THR A 350 13.46 -42.53 55.37
CA THR A 350 14.07 -43.12 54.17
C THR A 350 15.32 -42.36 53.73
N ASP A 351 16.39 -43.12 53.47
CA ASP A 351 17.61 -42.67 52.79
C ASP A 351 17.71 -43.31 51.40
N TYR A 352 18.20 -42.56 50.42
CA TYR A 352 18.52 -43.06 49.08
C TYR A 352 20.03 -43.21 48.98
N MET A 353 20.56 -44.43 49.06
CA MET A 353 22.00 -44.64 49.21
C MET A 353 22.82 -44.17 47.99
N GLY A 354 23.87 -43.38 48.24
CA GLY A 354 24.87 -42.95 47.27
C GLY A 354 24.40 -41.86 46.30
N ASN A 355 25.18 -41.65 45.23
CA ASN A 355 24.97 -40.62 44.20
C ASN A 355 25.00 -39.17 44.73
N ASP A 356 25.58 -38.92 45.91
CA ASP A 356 25.71 -37.58 46.48
C ASP A 356 26.57 -36.68 45.59
N ILE A 357 26.03 -35.53 45.23
CA ILE A 357 26.69 -34.54 44.38
C ILE A 357 26.88 -33.18 45.07
N GLY A 358 26.35 -33.05 46.28
CA GLY A 358 26.50 -31.84 47.08
C GLY A 358 25.58 -31.85 48.30
N THR A 359 25.79 -30.88 49.17
CA THR A 359 24.91 -30.65 50.32
C THR A 359 24.50 -29.20 50.42
N THR A 360 23.29 -28.96 50.91
CA THR A 360 22.77 -27.63 51.25
C THR A 360 22.09 -27.67 52.62
N SER A 361 21.84 -26.52 53.24
CA SER A 361 21.16 -26.44 54.54
C SER A 361 19.75 -25.87 54.37
N ARG A 362 18.75 -26.60 54.87
CA ARG A 362 17.34 -26.21 54.87
C ARG A 362 16.67 -26.67 56.16
N SER A 363 15.83 -25.82 56.73
CA SER A 363 15.11 -26.11 57.97
C SER A 363 14.03 -27.18 57.82
N THR A 364 13.62 -27.51 56.60
CA THR A 364 12.62 -28.54 56.30
C THR A 364 13.03 -29.36 55.07
N ALA A 365 12.55 -30.59 54.98
CA ALA A 365 12.85 -31.48 53.85
C ALA A 365 12.22 -30.98 52.55
N GLU A 366 11.05 -30.35 52.63
CA GLU A 366 10.36 -29.72 51.50
C GLU A 366 11.23 -28.61 50.88
N GLY A 367 12.01 -27.90 51.70
CA GLY A 367 12.96 -26.89 51.25
C GLY A 367 14.10 -27.44 50.41
N CYS A 368 14.42 -28.73 50.52
CA CYS A 368 15.45 -29.38 49.70
C CYS A 368 15.03 -29.60 48.25
N CYS A 369 13.72 -29.58 47.96
CA CYS A 369 13.21 -29.75 46.60
C CYS A 369 13.71 -28.62 45.70
N ALA A 370 13.60 -27.37 46.15
CA ALA A 370 14.10 -26.21 45.42
C ALA A 370 15.63 -26.25 45.21
N ASP A 371 16.38 -26.77 46.18
CA ASP A 371 17.84 -26.89 46.07
C ASP A 371 18.24 -27.97 45.05
N CYS A 372 17.49 -29.07 44.99
CA CYS A 372 17.70 -30.10 43.98
C CYS A 372 17.25 -29.63 42.58
N GLU A 373 16.18 -28.85 42.48
CA GLU A 373 15.76 -28.23 41.22
C GLU A 373 16.80 -27.23 40.69
N ALA A 374 17.37 -26.41 41.57
CA ALA A 374 18.38 -25.42 41.23
C ALA A 374 19.71 -26.04 40.79
N ASN A 375 19.93 -27.33 41.05
CA ASN A 375 21.10 -28.07 40.61
C ASN A 375 20.76 -28.96 39.39
N PRO A 376 21.19 -28.61 38.16
CA PRO A 376 20.87 -29.37 36.95
C PRO A 376 21.39 -30.82 36.96
N SER A 377 22.29 -31.18 37.87
CA SER A 377 22.74 -32.56 38.03
C SER A 377 21.93 -33.34 39.07
N CYS A 378 21.06 -32.71 39.88
CA CYS A 378 20.31 -33.35 40.96
C CYS A 378 18.96 -33.93 40.52
N LYS A 379 18.75 -35.23 40.74
CA LYS A 379 17.51 -35.94 40.42
C LYS A 379 16.76 -36.43 41.67
N ALA A 380 17.41 -36.42 42.83
CA ALA A 380 16.83 -36.82 44.12
C ALA A 380 17.53 -36.11 45.28
N TYR A 381 16.88 -36.05 46.45
CA TYR A 381 17.52 -35.55 47.67
C TYR A 381 17.11 -36.37 48.90
N VAL A 382 17.92 -36.28 49.95
CA VAL A 382 17.61 -36.82 51.28
C VAL A 382 17.87 -35.73 52.31
N TRP A 383 16.85 -35.34 53.07
CA TRP A 383 16.99 -34.41 54.17
C TRP A 383 17.17 -35.15 55.49
N VAL A 384 18.11 -34.69 56.30
CA VAL A 384 18.34 -35.21 57.65
C VAL A 384 18.43 -34.05 58.65
N PHE A 385 17.84 -34.22 59.83
CA PHE A 385 17.92 -33.22 60.89
C PHE A 385 19.27 -33.30 61.62
N ARG A 386 20.30 -32.71 61.01
CA ARG A 386 21.60 -32.44 61.61
C ARG A 386 21.90 -30.95 61.41
N ASP A 387 22.43 -30.27 62.43
CA ASP A 387 22.85 -28.86 62.37
C ASP A 387 21.77 -27.89 61.83
N GLY A 388 20.50 -28.09 62.23
CA GLY A 388 19.36 -27.29 61.78
C GLY A 388 18.70 -27.77 60.48
N GLY A 389 19.22 -28.85 59.87
CA GLY A 389 18.65 -29.53 58.70
C GLY A 389 19.56 -29.44 57.47
N VAL A 390 19.95 -30.59 56.92
CA VAL A 390 20.86 -30.72 55.78
C VAL A 390 20.21 -31.54 54.67
N CYS A 391 20.25 -31.02 53.45
CA CYS A 391 19.86 -31.69 52.21
C CYS A 391 21.08 -32.34 51.56
N LEU A 392 21.04 -33.65 51.38
CA LEU A 392 22.00 -34.42 50.60
C LEU A 392 21.47 -34.54 49.16
N LEU A 393 21.98 -33.71 48.25
CA LEU A 393 21.58 -33.64 46.84
C LEU A 393 22.22 -34.79 46.05
N LYS A 394 21.44 -35.47 45.21
CA LYS A 394 21.86 -36.70 44.53
C LYS A 394 21.61 -36.67 43.03
N SER A 395 22.55 -37.19 42.25
CA SER A 395 22.45 -37.24 40.78
C SER A 395 21.51 -38.30 40.22
N ALA A 396 21.08 -39.26 41.06
CA ALA A 396 20.10 -40.30 40.75
C ALA A 396 19.42 -40.79 42.03
N LYS A 397 18.25 -41.44 41.90
CA LYS A 397 17.60 -42.14 43.00
C LYS A 397 18.37 -43.43 43.30
N GLY A 398 19.08 -43.47 44.42
CA GLY A 398 19.77 -44.66 44.92
C GLY A 398 18.82 -45.74 45.45
N GLN A 399 19.38 -46.86 45.93
CA GLN A 399 18.57 -47.88 46.62
C GLN A 399 18.00 -47.30 47.92
N ARG A 400 16.75 -47.66 48.24
CA ARG A 400 16.10 -47.24 49.48
C ARG A 400 16.68 -48.00 50.67
N ALA A 401 17.03 -47.26 51.71
CA ALA A 401 17.36 -47.79 53.02
C ALA A 401 16.52 -47.09 54.10
N SER A 402 16.15 -47.81 55.16
CA SER A 402 15.41 -47.20 56.27
C SER A 402 16.38 -46.46 57.19
N TYR A 403 16.11 -45.18 57.41
CA TYR A 403 16.87 -44.33 58.32
C TYR A 403 15.92 -43.40 59.06
N LYS A 404 15.76 -43.64 60.37
CA LYS A 404 14.80 -42.92 61.20
C LYS A 404 15.11 -41.41 61.25
N GLY A 405 14.16 -40.58 60.85
CA GLY A 405 14.27 -39.12 60.76
C GLY A 405 14.82 -38.58 59.43
N ALA A 406 15.19 -39.44 58.47
CA ALA A 406 15.54 -39.02 57.12
C ALA A 406 14.28 -38.89 56.25
N ARG A 407 14.24 -37.88 55.38
CA ARG A 407 13.08 -37.54 54.54
C ARG A 407 13.56 -37.40 53.09
N ALA A 408 13.21 -38.34 52.22
CA ALA A 408 13.75 -38.43 50.85
C ALA A 408 12.69 -38.18 49.77
N SER A 409 13.08 -37.61 48.63
CA SER A 409 12.18 -37.35 47.50
C SER A 409 12.95 -37.27 46.16
N THR A 410 12.23 -37.34 45.03
CA THR A 410 12.77 -37.27 43.65
C THR A 410 12.13 -36.16 42.84
N VAL A 411 12.89 -35.52 41.94
CA VAL A 411 12.36 -34.51 41.00
C VAL A 411 11.66 -35.22 39.84
N ILE A 412 10.38 -34.88 39.57
CA ILE A 412 9.54 -35.55 38.56
C ILE A 412 9.69 -34.92 37.16
N SER A 413 9.74 -33.59 37.06
CA SER A 413 9.99 -32.84 35.81
C SER A 413 10.63 -31.48 36.13
N ARG A 414 11.54 -30.99 35.28
CA ARG A 414 12.19 -29.67 35.42
C ARG A 414 11.61 -28.58 34.52
N PHE A 415 10.63 -28.92 33.69
CA PHE A 415 9.94 -27.98 32.81
C PHE A 415 8.42 -28.14 32.92
N PRO A 416 7.64 -27.05 32.72
CA PRO A 416 6.21 -27.17 32.58
C PRO A 416 5.88 -28.12 31.43
N SER A 417 4.77 -28.85 31.54
CA SER A 417 4.25 -29.70 30.47
C SER A 417 4.23 -28.94 29.14
N PRO A 418 4.67 -29.56 28.01
CA PRO A 418 4.66 -28.92 26.71
C PRO A 418 3.27 -28.35 26.39
N PRO A 419 3.18 -27.24 25.65
CA PRO A 419 1.87 -26.80 25.16
C PRO A 419 1.24 -27.94 24.35
N PRO A 420 -0.09 -28.12 24.38
CA PRO A 420 -0.75 -29.07 23.50
C PRO A 420 -0.36 -28.75 22.05
N MET A 421 0.10 -29.76 21.30
CA MET A 421 0.36 -29.62 19.88
C MET A 421 -0.99 -29.34 19.18
N VAL A 422 -1.23 -28.08 18.81
CA VAL A 422 -2.41 -27.67 18.06
C VAL A 422 -2.03 -27.67 16.58
N GLY A 423 -2.76 -28.45 15.76
CA GLY A 423 -2.52 -28.52 14.32
C GLY A 423 -1.47 -29.53 13.86
N CYS A 424 -0.91 -30.37 14.75
CA CYS A 424 -0.06 -31.51 14.38
C CYS A 424 -0.53 -32.80 15.06
N LEU A 425 -0.20 -33.95 14.47
CA LEU A 425 -0.37 -35.26 15.13
C LEU A 425 0.66 -35.44 16.28
N PRO A 426 0.49 -36.43 17.17
CA PRO A 426 1.48 -36.74 18.19
C PRO A 426 2.87 -37.00 17.61
N ILE A 427 3.93 -36.59 18.33
CA ILE A 427 5.32 -36.81 17.94
C ILE A 427 5.60 -38.31 17.76
N GLN A 428 6.26 -38.64 16.65
CA GLN A 428 6.90 -39.91 16.40
C GLN A 428 8.36 -39.81 16.87
N GLU A 429 8.71 -40.60 17.88
CA GLU A 429 10.07 -40.69 18.41
C GLU A 429 10.97 -41.52 17.49
N ASP A 430 12.28 -41.25 17.54
CA ASP A 430 13.32 -41.90 16.73
C ASP A 430 12.96 -41.98 15.23
N THR A 431 12.40 -40.90 14.68
CA THR A 431 11.80 -40.87 13.35
C THR A 431 12.32 -39.71 12.51
N ASP A 432 12.67 -40.01 11.26
CA ASP A 432 13.00 -39.05 10.21
C ASP A 432 12.04 -39.21 9.01
N PHE A 433 11.79 -38.12 8.30
CA PHE A 433 11.07 -38.08 7.03
C PHE A 433 12.06 -37.63 5.95
N PRO A 434 12.77 -38.52 5.24
CA PRO A 434 13.76 -38.10 4.26
C PRO A 434 13.16 -37.24 3.12
N GLY A 435 13.85 -36.15 2.78
CA GLY A 435 13.50 -35.26 1.67
C GLY A 435 12.34 -34.29 1.95
N ASN A 436 11.82 -33.68 0.89
CA ASN A 436 10.76 -32.65 0.92
C ASN A 436 11.08 -31.44 1.83
N ASP A 437 12.36 -31.13 2.08
CA ASP A 437 12.75 -30.01 2.92
C ASP A 437 12.35 -28.66 2.30
N LEU A 438 11.54 -27.91 3.03
CA LEU A 438 11.08 -26.57 2.67
C LEU A 438 12.05 -25.51 3.18
N THR A 439 12.33 -25.54 4.48
CA THR A 439 13.24 -24.63 5.19
C THR A 439 13.59 -25.19 6.57
N THR A 440 14.46 -24.52 7.31
CA THR A 440 14.85 -24.92 8.68
C THR A 440 14.61 -23.80 9.67
N THR A 441 14.07 -24.15 10.84
CA THR A 441 13.98 -23.25 12.02
C THR A 441 14.71 -23.88 13.21
N PHE A 442 14.81 -23.15 14.33
CA PHE A 442 15.46 -23.64 15.55
C PHE A 442 14.53 -23.55 16.75
N ARG A 443 14.35 -24.67 17.47
CA ARG A 443 13.48 -24.80 18.64
C ARG A 443 14.08 -25.71 19.70
N SER A 444 13.76 -25.40 20.95
CA SER A 444 14.23 -26.14 22.13
C SER A 444 13.61 -27.53 22.31
N ALA A 445 12.48 -27.80 21.64
CA ALA A 445 11.82 -29.11 21.64
C ALA A 445 11.02 -29.31 20.35
N ALA A 446 10.78 -30.58 20.00
CA ALA A 446 10.08 -30.97 18.78
C ALA A 446 8.64 -30.46 18.71
N GLU A 447 7.99 -30.30 19.87
CA GLU A 447 6.62 -29.81 20.01
C GLU A 447 6.47 -28.37 19.49
N PHE A 448 7.53 -27.55 19.56
CA PHE A 448 7.52 -26.19 19.03
C PHE A 448 7.75 -26.13 17.52
N CYS A 449 8.31 -27.19 16.91
CA CYS A 449 8.39 -27.26 15.45
C CYS A 449 7.01 -27.40 14.80
N CYS A 450 6.01 -27.86 15.55
CA CYS A 450 4.63 -27.86 15.07
C CYS A 450 4.13 -26.45 14.80
N ASP A 451 4.33 -25.53 15.76
CA ASP A 451 3.94 -24.12 15.60
C ASP A 451 4.66 -23.49 14.41
N ASP A 452 5.96 -23.76 14.26
CA ASP A 452 6.75 -23.32 13.11
C ASP A 452 6.20 -23.86 11.79
N CYS A 453 5.87 -25.15 11.73
CA CYS A 453 5.32 -25.76 10.53
C CYS A 453 3.93 -25.19 10.21
N THR A 454 3.02 -25.10 11.18
CA THR A 454 1.67 -24.53 10.97
C THR A 454 1.67 -23.06 10.55
N LYS A 455 2.75 -22.32 10.82
CA LYS A 455 2.93 -20.91 10.42
C LYS A 455 3.79 -20.74 9.16
N THR A 456 4.33 -21.82 8.61
CA THR A 456 5.18 -21.78 7.43
C THR A 456 4.36 -22.22 6.21
N PRO A 457 4.06 -21.30 5.27
CA PRO A 457 3.26 -21.64 4.09
C PRO A 457 3.82 -22.83 3.33
N GLY A 458 2.96 -23.82 3.08
CA GLY A 458 3.33 -25.06 2.39
C GLY A 458 4.04 -26.11 3.25
N CYS A 459 4.26 -25.89 4.55
CA CYS A 459 4.76 -26.94 5.45
C CYS A 459 3.63 -27.91 5.84
N ASN A 460 3.87 -29.21 5.68
CA ASN A 460 2.93 -30.27 6.06
C ASN A 460 3.54 -31.30 7.02
N ALA A 461 4.85 -31.23 7.26
CA ALA A 461 5.56 -32.11 8.19
C ALA A 461 6.83 -31.43 8.71
N PHE A 462 7.36 -31.92 9.83
CA PHE A 462 8.67 -31.50 10.31
C PHE A 462 9.45 -32.68 10.90
N VAL A 463 10.77 -32.53 10.94
CA VAL A 463 11.67 -33.39 11.71
C VAL A 463 12.54 -32.51 12.59
N TRP A 464 12.46 -32.69 13.90
CA TRP A 464 13.33 -32.05 14.87
C TRP A 464 14.52 -32.97 15.18
N SER A 465 15.73 -32.42 15.12
CA SER A 465 16.94 -33.15 15.53
C SER A 465 17.35 -32.76 16.95
N GLY A 466 18.06 -33.66 17.64
CA GLY A 466 18.59 -33.41 18.99
C GLY A 466 19.56 -32.22 19.14
N SER A 467 19.90 -31.56 18.02
CA SER A 467 20.67 -30.31 17.99
C SER A 467 19.80 -29.06 18.10
N GLY A 468 18.46 -29.19 18.07
CA GLY A 468 17.50 -28.09 18.15
C GLY A 468 16.96 -27.62 16.79
N ILE A 469 17.39 -28.23 15.67
CA ILE A 469 16.96 -27.82 14.32
C ILE A 469 15.64 -28.49 13.97
N CYS A 470 14.65 -27.71 13.55
CA CYS A 470 13.40 -28.15 12.91
C CYS A 470 13.58 -28.11 11.39
N HIS A 471 13.60 -29.26 10.75
CA HIS A 471 13.55 -29.37 9.30
C HIS A 471 12.08 -29.39 8.85
N LEU A 472 11.57 -28.23 8.44
CA LEU A 472 10.20 -28.05 7.95
C LEU A 472 10.10 -28.60 6.54
N LYS A 473 9.02 -29.31 6.23
CA LYS A 473 8.89 -30.10 5.01
C LYS A 473 7.57 -29.83 4.32
N THR A 474 7.60 -29.78 2.99
CA THR A 474 6.40 -29.66 2.16
C THR A 474 5.49 -30.88 2.25
N ALA A 475 6.02 -32.01 2.75
CA ALA A 475 5.37 -33.31 2.73
C ALA A 475 6.11 -34.32 3.63
N SER A 476 5.39 -35.22 4.33
CA SER A 476 6.01 -36.34 5.08
C SER A 476 6.24 -37.57 4.19
N SER A 477 7.48 -37.98 3.96
CA SER A 477 7.76 -39.29 3.33
C SER A 477 7.49 -40.45 4.30
N SER A 478 7.75 -41.70 3.88
CA SER A 478 7.64 -42.83 4.80
C SER A 478 8.63 -42.67 5.97
N PRO A 479 8.18 -42.84 7.23
CA PRO A 479 9.03 -42.69 8.39
C PRO A 479 10.19 -43.69 8.35
N VAL A 480 11.41 -43.19 8.52
CA VAL A 480 12.62 -44.00 8.66
C VAL A 480 13.11 -43.88 10.11
N LYS A 481 13.56 -44.99 10.69
CA LYS A 481 14.11 -45.01 12.04
C LYS A 481 15.41 -44.18 12.09
N SER A 482 15.41 -43.11 12.88
CA SER A 482 16.56 -42.23 13.12
C SER A 482 16.63 -41.89 14.60
N ILE A 483 17.57 -42.52 15.32
CA ILE A 483 17.66 -42.43 16.79
C ILE A 483 17.92 -40.98 17.21
N GLY A 484 17.04 -40.44 18.06
CA GLY A 484 17.11 -39.08 18.59
C GLY A 484 16.41 -38.01 17.75
N ASN A 485 15.92 -38.34 16.55
CA ASN A 485 15.05 -37.43 15.78
C ASN A 485 13.59 -37.60 16.19
N ARG A 486 12.85 -36.49 16.20
CA ARG A 486 11.45 -36.42 16.62
C ARG A 486 10.65 -35.73 15.55
N ALA A 487 9.69 -36.44 14.95
CA ALA A 487 8.98 -35.95 13.77
C ALA A 487 7.48 -35.92 13.98
N SER A 488 6.79 -35.02 13.28
CA SER A 488 5.33 -35.04 13.21
C SER A 488 4.83 -34.42 11.90
N VAL A 489 3.54 -34.59 11.66
CA VAL A 489 2.82 -34.17 10.47
C VAL A 489 1.60 -33.37 10.87
N ILE A 490 1.21 -32.42 10.04
CA ILE A 490 -0.05 -31.69 10.18
C ILE A 490 -1.21 -32.62 9.79
N PRO A 491 -2.32 -32.72 10.57
CA PRO A 491 -3.46 -33.54 10.21
C PRO A 491 -4.08 -33.02 8.91
N ARG A 492 -4.15 -33.88 7.89
CA ARG A 492 -4.81 -33.56 6.62
C ARG A 492 -6.31 -33.37 6.85
N SER A 493 -6.89 -32.27 6.37
CA SER A 493 -8.35 -32.05 6.36
C SER A 493 -9.03 -32.46 5.05
N THR A 494 -8.27 -32.98 4.08
CA THR A 494 -8.81 -33.33 2.77
C THR A 494 -9.28 -34.78 2.74
N ASN A 495 -10.60 -34.99 2.74
CA ASN A 495 -11.20 -36.25 2.28
C ASN A 495 -11.08 -36.29 0.74
N ALA A 496 -9.87 -36.52 0.22
CA ALA A 496 -9.63 -36.63 -1.21
C ALA A 496 -10.41 -37.84 -1.78
N VAL A 497 -11.19 -37.61 -2.85
CA VAL A 497 -11.86 -38.69 -3.60
C VAL A 497 -11.07 -38.91 -4.88
N CYS A 498 -10.31 -40.00 -4.91
CA CYS A 498 -9.35 -40.29 -5.97
C CYS A 498 -9.98 -41.16 -7.05
N SER A 499 -9.59 -40.94 -8.31
CA SER A 499 -9.89 -41.91 -9.36
C SER A 499 -9.11 -43.21 -9.13
N LYS A 500 -9.58 -44.30 -9.74
CA LYS A 500 -8.79 -45.53 -9.83
C LYS A 500 -7.50 -45.24 -10.63
N PHE A 501 -6.40 -45.88 -10.25
CA PHE A 501 -5.14 -45.76 -10.99
C PHE A 501 -5.25 -46.33 -12.40
N GLU A 502 -4.65 -45.60 -13.34
CA GLU A 502 -4.25 -46.09 -14.65
C GLU A 502 -2.80 -46.59 -14.51
N ASP A 503 -2.61 -47.91 -14.56
CA ASP A 503 -1.30 -48.55 -14.42
C ASP A 503 -0.49 -48.46 -15.73
N ASP A 504 0.83 -48.31 -15.58
CA ASP A 504 1.81 -48.15 -16.66
C ASP A 504 1.54 -46.93 -17.57
N VAL A 505 0.98 -45.85 -16.98
CA VAL A 505 0.57 -44.64 -17.69
C VAL A 505 1.21 -43.40 -17.08
N ASP A 506 1.71 -42.52 -17.94
CA ASP A 506 2.07 -41.13 -17.67
C ASP A 506 1.12 -40.17 -18.42
N TYR A 507 1.02 -38.95 -17.94
CA TYR A 507 0.36 -37.82 -18.60
C TYR A 507 1.43 -36.77 -18.93
N PRO A 508 2.05 -36.80 -20.13
CA PRO A 508 3.15 -35.91 -20.46
C PRO A 508 2.77 -34.43 -20.40
N GLY A 509 3.63 -33.62 -19.75
CA GLY A 509 3.45 -32.19 -19.60
C GLY A 509 2.45 -31.79 -18.50
N ASN A 510 2.09 -30.51 -18.48
CA ASN A 510 1.24 -29.88 -17.47
C ASN A 510 1.76 -30.01 -16.02
N ASP A 511 3.04 -30.33 -15.83
CA ASP A 511 3.66 -30.46 -14.51
C ASP A 511 3.70 -29.10 -13.80
N ILE A 512 3.15 -29.07 -12.58
CA ILE A 512 3.08 -27.88 -11.73
C ILE A 512 3.87 -28.06 -10.42
N GLY A 513 4.42 -29.25 -10.19
CA GLY A 513 5.28 -29.54 -9.05
C GLY A 513 5.52 -31.04 -8.88
N GLN A 514 6.38 -31.39 -7.95
CA GLN A 514 6.63 -32.78 -7.58
C GLN A 514 6.81 -32.97 -6.07
N THR A 515 6.40 -34.12 -5.55
CA THR A 515 6.57 -34.54 -4.15
C THR A 515 7.15 -35.95 -4.08
N TYR A 516 7.79 -36.31 -2.97
CA TYR A 516 8.33 -37.67 -2.78
C TYR A 516 7.38 -38.53 -1.94
N ARG A 517 6.90 -39.63 -2.52
CA ARG A 517 5.94 -40.58 -1.93
C ARG A 517 6.30 -42.02 -2.26
N VAL A 518 6.41 -42.86 -1.24
CA VAL A 518 6.71 -44.30 -1.44
C VAL A 518 5.51 -45.04 -2.04
N LYS A 519 4.30 -44.53 -1.85
CA LYS A 519 3.05 -45.15 -2.31
C LYS A 519 2.30 -44.27 -3.30
N PRO A 520 1.80 -44.82 -4.43
CA PRO A 520 1.03 -44.09 -5.42
C PRO A 520 -0.22 -43.42 -4.85
N GLU A 521 -0.90 -44.07 -3.89
CA GLU A 521 -2.13 -43.60 -3.27
C GLU A 521 -1.96 -42.22 -2.59
N GLU A 522 -0.73 -41.89 -2.23
CA GLU A 522 -0.40 -40.63 -1.55
C GLU A 522 -0.32 -39.44 -2.53
N CYS A 523 -0.08 -39.66 -3.83
CA CYS A 523 -0.09 -38.59 -4.84
C CYS A 523 -1.43 -37.90 -4.96
N CYS A 524 -2.52 -38.63 -4.73
CA CYS A 524 -3.85 -38.05 -4.80
C CYS A 524 -4.05 -36.99 -3.72
N ASN A 525 -3.54 -37.22 -2.51
CA ASN A 525 -3.61 -36.25 -1.43
C ASN A 525 -2.75 -35.03 -1.75
N ASP A 526 -1.55 -35.24 -2.29
CA ASP A 526 -0.68 -34.14 -2.71
C ASP A 526 -1.30 -33.30 -3.82
N CYS A 527 -2.04 -33.94 -4.74
CA CYS A 527 -2.83 -33.26 -5.75
C CYS A 527 -4.05 -32.54 -5.16
N ALA A 528 -4.67 -33.10 -4.11
CA ALA A 528 -5.78 -32.44 -3.41
C ALA A 528 -5.35 -31.16 -2.68
N ASP A 529 -4.13 -31.18 -2.14
CA ASP A 529 -3.52 -30.07 -1.41
C ASP A 529 -2.95 -28.99 -2.36
N ASN A 530 -2.85 -29.29 -3.66
CA ASN A 530 -2.46 -28.34 -4.70
C ASN A 530 -3.70 -27.87 -5.50
N ARG A 531 -4.05 -26.57 -5.38
CA ARG A 531 -5.28 -26.01 -5.98
C ARG A 531 -5.30 -26.04 -7.51
N ASP A 532 -4.15 -26.10 -8.16
CA ASP A 532 -4.08 -26.18 -9.62
C ASP A 532 -4.03 -27.61 -10.11
N CYS A 533 -3.78 -28.58 -9.22
CA CYS A 533 -3.69 -29.97 -9.58
C CYS A 533 -5.06 -30.58 -9.87
N THR A 534 -5.16 -31.21 -11.04
CA THR A 534 -6.35 -31.98 -11.47
C THR A 534 -6.00 -33.41 -11.90
N ALA A 535 -4.70 -33.66 -12.12
CA ALA A 535 -4.15 -34.97 -12.43
C ALA A 535 -2.80 -35.17 -11.74
N TYR A 536 -2.42 -36.43 -11.51
CA TYR A 536 -1.15 -36.76 -10.88
C TYR A 536 -0.58 -38.05 -11.47
N VAL A 537 0.74 -38.16 -11.49
CA VAL A 537 1.45 -39.37 -11.94
C VAL A 537 2.49 -39.75 -10.90
N TRP A 538 2.36 -40.96 -10.37
CA TRP A 538 3.38 -41.55 -9.53
C TRP A 538 4.40 -42.33 -10.38
N SER A 539 5.69 -42.14 -10.13
CA SER A 539 6.78 -42.97 -10.66
C SER A 539 7.56 -43.62 -9.51
N SER A 540 8.07 -44.83 -9.72
CA SER A 540 8.96 -45.51 -8.78
C SER A 540 10.39 -44.93 -8.73
N ASP A 541 10.71 -43.95 -9.57
CA ASP A 541 12.04 -43.34 -9.60
C ASP A 541 12.42 -42.73 -8.25
N TYR A 542 13.70 -42.86 -7.85
CA TYR A 542 14.26 -42.32 -6.61
C TYR A 542 13.50 -42.72 -5.31
N GLY A 543 12.84 -43.88 -5.30
CA GLY A 543 12.07 -44.35 -4.14
C GLY A 543 10.62 -43.86 -4.10
N GLY A 544 10.17 -43.20 -5.17
CA GLY A 544 8.78 -42.81 -5.39
C GLY A 544 8.60 -41.29 -5.50
N ILE A 545 8.22 -40.81 -6.69
CA ILE A 545 7.95 -39.40 -6.99
C ILE A 545 6.51 -39.25 -7.49
N CYS A 546 5.78 -38.28 -6.95
CA CYS A 546 4.50 -37.82 -7.48
C CYS A 546 4.71 -36.54 -8.29
N TYR A 547 4.41 -36.60 -9.58
CA TYR A 547 4.32 -35.45 -10.46
C TYR A 547 2.89 -34.92 -10.42
N LEU A 548 2.73 -33.68 -9.94
CA LEU A 548 1.45 -32.99 -9.85
C LEU A 548 1.20 -32.23 -11.15
N LYS A 549 -0.01 -32.33 -11.70
CA LYS A 549 -0.32 -31.81 -13.03
C LYS A 549 -1.58 -30.95 -13.06
N SER A 550 -1.53 -29.85 -13.79
CA SER A 550 -2.66 -28.91 -13.92
C SER A 550 -3.79 -29.41 -14.79
N ALA A 551 -3.51 -30.35 -15.69
CA ALA A 551 -4.50 -30.98 -16.56
C ALA A 551 -4.09 -32.42 -16.92
N LYS A 552 -5.09 -33.28 -17.16
CA LYS A 552 -4.90 -34.61 -17.77
C LYS A 552 -4.61 -34.44 -19.26
N SER A 553 -3.43 -34.87 -19.71
CA SER A 553 -3.08 -34.98 -21.14
C SER A 553 -3.50 -36.34 -21.71
N ASP A 554 -3.23 -36.55 -23.01
CA ASP A 554 -3.32 -37.89 -23.59
C ASP A 554 -2.38 -38.86 -22.84
N PRO A 555 -2.84 -40.09 -22.55
CA PRO A 555 -2.04 -41.09 -21.82
C PRO A 555 -0.86 -41.57 -22.67
N TYR A 556 0.32 -41.65 -22.05
CA TYR A 556 1.53 -42.19 -22.64
C TYR A 556 2.00 -43.43 -21.85
N PRO A 557 2.34 -44.56 -22.51
CA PRO A 557 2.74 -45.77 -21.78
C PRO A 557 4.12 -45.60 -21.13
N VAL A 558 4.19 -45.68 -19.80
CA VAL A 558 5.43 -45.67 -19.02
C VAL A 558 5.36 -46.78 -17.98
N LYS A 559 6.17 -47.82 -18.18
CA LYS A 559 6.18 -49.00 -17.31
C LYS A 559 6.55 -48.63 -15.87
N GLY A 560 5.68 -48.97 -14.91
CA GLY A 560 5.83 -48.68 -13.49
C GLY A 560 5.17 -47.37 -13.03
N ALA A 561 4.75 -46.51 -13.96
CA ALA A 561 4.02 -45.30 -13.61
C ALA A 561 2.56 -45.59 -13.25
N LYS A 562 1.99 -44.81 -12.34
CA LYS A 562 0.58 -44.92 -11.92
C LYS A 562 -0.06 -43.55 -11.96
N ALA A 563 -0.91 -43.32 -12.96
CA ALA A 563 -1.59 -42.07 -13.16
C ALA A 563 -2.97 -42.06 -12.52
N GLY A 564 -3.42 -40.89 -12.09
CA GLY A 564 -4.76 -40.67 -11.56
C GLY A 564 -5.24 -39.26 -11.79
N THR A 565 -6.53 -39.05 -11.57
CA THR A 565 -7.18 -37.74 -11.63
C THR A 565 -7.81 -37.44 -10.29
N PHE A 566 -7.77 -36.16 -9.92
CA PHE A 566 -8.41 -35.65 -8.73
C PHE A 566 -9.58 -34.76 -9.13
N GLN A 567 -10.75 -35.05 -8.59
CA GLN A 567 -11.91 -34.19 -8.68
C GLN A 567 -12.08 -33.51 -7.32
N ARG A 568 -11.83 -32.20 -7.26
CA ARG A 568 -12.15 -31.39 -6.09
C ARG A 568 -13.63 -31.59 -5.79
N LYS A 569 -13.94 -32.17 -4.62
CA LYS A 569 -15.29 -32.07 -4.09
C LYS A 569 -15.52 -30.59 -3.88
N ASN A 570 -16.43 -29.96 -4.64
CA ASN A 570 -16.86 -28.59 -4.35
C ASN A 570 -17.05 -28.48 -2.83
N PRO A 571 -16.57 -27.41 -2.15
CA PRO A 571 -16.90 -27.21 -0.74
C PRO A 571 -18.40 -27.45 -0.60
N ASP A 572 -18.79 -28.35 0.31
CA ASP A 572 -20.18 -28.80 0.44
C ASP A 572 -21.05 -27.55 0.46
N GLN A 573 -21.77 -27.34 -0.65
CA GLN A 573 -22.46 -26.08 -0.88
C GLN A 573 -23.41 -25.88 0.28
N PRO A 574 -23.37 -24.72 0.98
CA PRO A 574 -24.31 -24.49 2.06
C PRO A 574 -25.72 -24.71 1.49
N SER A 575 -26.39 -25.76 1.99
CA SER A 575 -27.66 -26.21 1.41
C SER A 575 -28.77 -25.20 1.65
N ASN A 576 -28.58 -24.34 2.66
CA ASN A 576 -29.46 -23.26 3.06
C ASN A 576 -28.68 -21.93 3.14
N PRO A 577 -29.34 -20.78 2.87
CA PRO A 577 -28.73 -19.48 3.07
C PRO A 577 -28.51 -19.16 4.55
N PRO A 578 -27.67 -18.16 4.88
CA PRO A 578 -27.50 -17.69 6.25
C PRO A 578 -28.81 -17.13 6.82
N ALA A 579 -28.89 -17.03 8.15
CA ALA A 579 -30.04 -16.42 8.82
C ALA A 579 -30.28 -14.98 8.31
N PRO A 580 -31.55 -14.54 8.18
CA PRO A 580 -31.86 -13.20 7.70
C PRO A 580 -31.19 -12.10 8.53
N ALA A 581 -30.50 -11.18 7.88
CA ALA A 581 -29.81 -10.05 8.49
C ALA A 581 -29.74 -8.85 7.52
N PRO A 582 -29.68 -7.60 8.02
CA PRO A 582 -29.55 -6.43 7.17
C PRO A 582 -28.30 -6.46 6.31
N SER A 583 -28.42 -6.05 5.04
CA SER A 583 -27.30 -5.96 4.10
C SER A 583 -26.19 -4.99 4.57
N ASN A 584 -24.98 -5.51 4.71
CA ASN A 584 -23.73 -4.80 5.02
C ASN A 584 -23.12 -4.09 3.80
N VAL A 585 -23.78 -4.12 2.65
CA VAL A 585 -23.28 -3.46 1.44
C VAL A 585 -23.27 -1.94 1.65
N VAL A 586 -22.13 -1.32 1.38
CA VAL A 586 -21.89 0.11 1.43
C VAL A 586 -21.68 0.61 0.00
N ALA A 587 -22.43 1.63 -0.40
CA ALA A 587 -22.19 2.33 -1.67
C ALA A 587 -21.14 3.42 -1.48
N GLY A 588 -20.25 3.56 -2.47
CA GLY A 588 -19.30 4.65 -2.57
C GLY A 588 -19.25 5.20 -3.99
N SER A 589 -18.65 6.36 -4.16
CA SER A 589 -18.34 6.93 -5.46
C SER A 589 -16.94 7.52 -5.46
N PHE A 590 -16.33 7.59 -6.64
CA PHE A 590 -15.00 8.15 -6.83
C PHE A 590 -14.97 8.97 -8.12
N GLY A 591 -14.27 10.11 -8.07
CA GLY A 591 -14.19 11.08 -9.16
C GLY A 591 -15.15 12.26 -8.97
N THR A 592 -14.67 13.44 -9.31
CA THR A 592 -15.40 14.72 -9.25
C THR A 592 -15.36 15.39 -10.60
N TYR A 593 -16.45 16.05 -10.98
CA TYR A 593 -16.52 16.81 -12.23
C TYR A 593 -15.31 17.75 -12.37
N PRO A 594 -14.66 17.81 -13.54
CA PRO A 594 -15.06 17.19 -14.81
C PRO A 594 -14.60 15.74 -15.02
N SER A 595 -13.85 15.14 -14.10
CA SER A 595 -13.49 13.72 -14.18
C SER A 595 -14.75 12.83 -14.08
N PRO A 596 -14.81 11.70 -14.81
CA PRO A 596 -15.87 10.71 -14.66
C PRO A 596 -16.03 10.26 -13.22
N THR A 597 -17.26 10.28 -12.72
CA THR A 597 -17.61 9.70 -11.43
C THR A 597 -18.03 8.25 -11.65
N ILE A 598 -17.40 7.34 -10.91
CA ILE A 598 -17.77 5.93 -10.88
C ILE A 598 -18.34 5.58 -9.51
N ALA A 599 -19.48 4.89 -9.49
CA ALA A 599 -20.04 4.32 -8.27
C ALA A 599 -19.60 2.86 -8.12
N PHE A 600 -19.35 2.47 -6.88
CA PHE A 600 -18.96 1.13 -6.50
C PHE A 600 -19.70 0.74 -5.23
N ASN A 601 -19.71 -0.56 -4.95
CA ASN A 601 -20.23 -1.10 -3.71
C ASN A 601 -19.11 -1.88 -3.02
N SER A 602 -19.18 -1.98 -1.70
CA SER A 602 -18.20 -2.73 -0.92
C SER A 602 -18.81 -3.29 0.36
N ILE A 603 -18.15 -4.29 0.92
CA ILE A 603 -18.45 -4.83 2.25
C ILE A 603 -17.16 -4.73 3.07
N PRO A 604 -17.14 -3.91 4.13
CA PRO A 604 -15.98 -3.82 5.03
C PRO A 604 -15.67 -5.16 5.70
N ASN A 605 -14.41 -5.36 6.07
CA ASN A 605 -13.89 -6.54 6.78
C ASN A 605 -14.16 -7.85 6.03
N THR A 606 -14.09 -7.80 4.70
CA THR A 606 -14.28 -8.95 3.81
C THR A 606 -13.32 -8.88 2.62
N GLN A 607 -13.16 -9.99 1.90
CA GLN A 607 -12.28 -10.09 0.74
C GLN A 607 -12.83 -11.05 -0.33
N TRP A 608 -12.54 -10.77 -1.59
CA TRP A 608 -12.76 -11.68 -2.72
C TRP A 608 -11.57 -12.64 -2.89
N ILE A 609 -11.00 -13.11 -1.79
CA ILE A 609 -9.87 -14.04 -1.77
C ILE A 609 -10.33 -15.23 -0.95
N ALA A 610 -10.34 -16.41 -1.56
CA ALA A 610 -10.76 -17.63 -0.90
C ALA A 610 -9.89 -17.85 0.35
N LYS A 611 -10.48 -18.41 1.42
CA LYS A 611 -9.75 -18.72 2.65
C LYS A 611 -8.85 -19.94 2.42
N THR A 612 -7.72 -19.74 1.77
CA THR A 612 -6.51 -20.50 2.06
C THR A 612 -5.78 -19.71 3.15
N GLU A 613 -5.34 -20.37 4.22
CA GLU A 613 -5.23 -19.79 5.58
C GLU A 613 -4.24 -18.61 5.79
N ASP A 614 -3.57 -18.09 4.76
CA ASP A 614 -2.46 -17.16 4.97
C ASP A 614 -2.62 -15.74 4.40
N LEU A 615 -3.68 -15.40 3.66
CA LEU A 615 -3.75 -14.13 2.89
C LEU A 615 -2.56 -13.90 1.92
N VAL A 616 -1.76 -14.94 1.71
CA VAL A 616 -0.65 -14.98 0.76
C VAL A 616 -1.24 -15.39 -0.57
N ILE A 617 -1.26 -14.45 -1.51
CA ILE A 617 -1.67 -14.70 -2.89
C ILE A 617 -0.38 -14.57 -3.70
N GLY A 618 0.18 -15.69 -4.17
CA GLY A 618 1.32 -15.72 -5.09
C GLY A 618 2.64 -15.39 -4.42
N GLY A 619 2.74 -15.64 -3.11
CA GLY A 619 3.87 -15.19 -2.29
C GLY A 619 3.77 -13.72 -1.84
N ILE A 620 2.71 -13.00 -2.24
CA ILE A 620 2.46 -11.61 -1.82
C ILE A 620 1.50 -11.61 -0.64
N ASP A 621 1.99 -11.14 0.51
CA ASP A 621 1.19 -10.84 1.69
C ASP A 621 0.56 -9.45 1.52
N ILE A 622 -0.72 -9.40 1.15
CA ILE A 622 -1.45 -8.13 0.92
C ILE A 622 -1.59 -7.27 2.18
N MET A 623 -1.27 -7.83 3.35
CA MET A 623 -1.30 -7.15 4.65
C MET A 623 0.05 -6.57 5.04
N LYS A 624 1.11 -6.87 4.29
CA LYS A 624 2.40 -6.19 4.39
C LYS A 624 2.52 -5.07 3.37
N PRO A 625 3.19 -3.96 3.72
CA PRO A 625 3.51 -2.93 2.74
C PRO A 625 4.19 -3.56 1.54
N PHE A 626 3.78 -3.13 0.36
CA PHE A 626 4.44 -3.54 -0.87
C PHE A 626 5.92 -3.13 -0.79
N PRO A 627 6.87 -4.07 -0.98
CA PRO A 627 8.28 -3.77 -0.88
C PRO A 627 8.67 -2.86 -2.03
N LEU A 628 8.91 -1.59 -1.73
CA LEU A 628 9.42 -0.65 -2.72
C LEU A 628 10.87 -1.05 -3.03
N PRO A 629 11.22 -1.29 -4.30
CA PRO A 629 12.60 -1.54 -4.69
C PRO A 629 13.49 -0.34 -4.31
N SER A 630 14.72 -0.63 -3.90
CA SER A 630 15.73 0.39 -3.58
C SER A 630 16.05 1.27 -4.80
N PRO A 631 16.62 2.48 -4.58
CA PRO A 631 17.10 3.34 -5.65
C PRO A 631 17.87 2.59 -6.75
N GLU A 632 18.79 1.72 -6.32
CA GLU A 632 19.66 0.93 -7.19
C GLU A 632 18.93 -0.23 -7.89
N GLU A 633 17.96 -0.87 -7.22
CA GLU A 633 17.15 -1.94 -7.81
C GLU A 633 16.25 -1.40 -8.91
N MET A 634 15.74 -0.18 -8.78
CA MET A 634 14.87 0.41 -9.80
C MET A 634 15.60 0.95 -11.02
N ILE A 635 16.77 1.57 -10.83
CA ILE A 635 17.63 1.92 -11.96
C ILE A 635 17.98 0.65 -12.75
N LYS A 636 18.21 -0.48 -12.06
CA LYS A 636 18.42 -1.79 -12.72
C LYS A 636 17.14 -2.41 -13.28
N ALA A 637 15.98 -2.20 -12.66
CA ALA A 637 14.71 -2.80 -13.06
C ALA A 637 14.09 -2.10 -14.27
N HIS A 638 14.40 -0.82 -14.51
CA HIS A 638 13.98 -0.08 -15.71
C HIS A 638 14.48 -0.77 -16.99
N ASP A 639 15.62 -1.45 -16.95
CA ASP A 639 16.15 -2.26 -18.06
C ASP A 639 15.49 -3.67 -18.16
N ALA A 640 14.78 -4.12 -17.13
CA ALA A 640 14.43 -5.54 -16.94
C ALA A 640 13.00 -5.93 -17.36
N LYS A 641 12.20 -5.01 -17.94
CA LYS A 641 10.81 -5.26 -18.39
C LYS A 641 9.92 -5.82 -17.27
N PRO A 642 9.47 -4.99 -16.31
CA PRO A 642 8.71 -5.46 -15.16
C PRO A 642 7.40 -6.14 -15.58
N LYS A 643 7.17 -7.31 -15.02
CA LYS A 643 5.97 -8.12 -15.24
C LYS A 643 4.96 -7.80 -14.15
N PRO A 644 3.65 -7.71 -14.45
CA PRO A 644 2.64 -7.78 -13.42
C PRO A 644 2.81 -9.13 -12.74
N LEU A 645 2.81 -9.12 -11.41
CA LEU A 645 2.71 -10.34 -10.64
C LEU A 645 1.28 -10.84 -10.81
N LEU A 646 1.02 -11.57 -11.88
CA LEU A 646 -0.22 -12.32 -12.05
C LEU A 646 -0.08 -13.57 -11.22
N GLU A 647 -0.86 -13.70 -10.14
CA GLU A 647 -0.99 -15.01 -9.54
C GLU A 647 -1.86 -15.86 -10.45
N ALA A 648 -1.23 -16.78 -11.18
CA ALA A 648 -1.91 -17.65 -12.13
C ALA A 648 -3.01 -18.51 -11.47
N THR A 649 -2.92 -18.76 -10.16
CA THR A 649 -3.83 -19.65 -9.43
C THR A 649 -5.15 -18.96 -9.04
N THR A 650 -5.13 -17.66 -8.68
CA THR A 650 -6.32 -16.83 -8.40
C THR A 650 -6.73 -15.92 -9.56
N ASN A 651 -5.95 -15.90 -10.65
CA ASN A 651 -6.15 -15.01 -11.81
C ASN A 651 -6.37 -13.55 -11.38
N THR A 652 -5.43 -13.03 -10.60
CA THR A 652 -5.58 -11.77 -9.86
C THR A 652 -4.41 -10.83 -10.13
N TYR A 653 -4.73 -9.54 -10.35
CA TYR A 653 -3.76 -8.47 -10.55
C TYR A 653 -3.60 -7.61 -9.30
N TYR A 654 -2.37 -7.19 -9.00
CA TYR A 654 -2.05 -6.38 -7.83
C TYR A 654 -1.55 -5.02 -8.25
N PHE A 655 -2.06 -4.01 -7.58
CA PHE A 655 -1.64 -2.63 -7.76
C PHE A 655 -1.32 -2.03 -6.40
N ALA A 656 -0.05 -1.67 -6.21
CA ALA A 656 0.43 -0.99 -5.02
C ALA A 656 0.14 0.52 -5.08
N LEU A 657 0.31 1.19 -3.93
CA LEU A 657 0.20 2.65 -3.78
C LEU A 657 -1.16 3.24 -4.19
N ILE A 658 -2.24 2.47 -4.06
CA ILE A 658 -3.62 2.90 -4.34
C ILE A 658 -4.17 3.67 -3.13
N GLN A 659 -4.45 4.96 -3.29
CA GLN A 659 -4.71 5.88 -2.17
C GLN A 659 -6.08 5.72 -1.54
N SER A 660 -7.03 5.07 -2.22
CA SER A 660 -8.36 4.82 -1.66
C SER A 660 -9.06 3.60 -2.28
N ILE A 661 -10.10 3.12 -1.60
CA ILE A 661 -11.00 2.10 -2.15
C ILE A 661 -11.69 2.56 -3.45
N GLY A 662 -11.99 3.86 -3.56
CA GLY A 662 -12.59 4.46 -4.75
C GLY A 662 -11.64 4.46 -5.95
N GLU A 663 -10.36 4.69 -5.71
CA GLU A 663 -9.31 4.55 -6.69
C GLU A 663 -9.14 3.08 -7.15
N CYS A 664 -9.23 2.13 -6.21
CA CYS A 664 -9.23 0.70 -6.53
C CYS A 664 -10.44 0.30 -7.39
N ALA A 665 -11.62 0.88 -7.13
CA ALA A 665 -12.80 0.68 -7.98
C ALA A 665 -12.60 1.26 -9.39
N MET A 666 -12.08 2.48 -9.51
CA MET A 666 -11.77 3.07 -10.82
C MET A 666 -10.73 2.24 -11.58
N MET A 667 -9.66 1.79 -10.91
CA MET A 667 -8.65 0.89 -11.46
C MET A 667 -9.31 -0.38 -12.00
N SER A 668 -10.13 -1.05 -11.19
CA SER A 668 -10.78 -2.31 -11.55
C SER A 668 -11.66 -2.16 -12.78
N SER A 669 -12.53 -1.15 -12.79
CA SER A 669 -13.40 -0.85 -13.93
C SER A 669 -12.60 -0.48 -15.17
N SER A 670 -11.56 0.34 -15.01
CA SER A 670 -10.68 0.68 -16.11
C SER A 670 -9.95 -0.55 -16.64
N SER A 671 -9.56 -1.51 -15.81
CA SER A 671 -8.95 -2.76 -16.29
C SER A 671 -9.95 -3.73 -16.95
N GLY A 672 -11.25 -3.40 -17.00
CA GLY A 672 -12.28 -4.27 -17.58
C GLY A 672 -12.81 -5.33 -16.62
N TYR A 673 -12.51 -5.19 -15.33
CA TYR A 673 -12.92 -6.10 -14.28
C TYR A 673 -13.93 -5.45 -13.33
N SER A 674 -14.66 -6.27 -12.60
CA SER A 674 -15.74 -5.79 -11.72
C SER A 674 -15.47 -6.03 -10.25
N LEU A 675 -14.64 -6.99 -9.87
CA LEU A 675 -14.45 -7.41 -8.48
C LEU A 675 -13.06 -7.02 -7.99
N PHE A 676 -12.97 -6.50 -6.77
CA PHE A 676 -11.70 -6.07 -6.19
C PHE A 676 -11.62 -6.27 -4.67
N THR A 677 -10.41 -6.39 -4.14
CA THR A 677 -10.13 -6.31 -2.70
C THR A 677 -9.15 -5.18 -2.45
N TYR A 678 -9.47 -4.30 -1.50
CA TYR A 678 -8.63 -3.17 -1.13
C TYR A 678 -8.19 -3.29 0.33
N VAL A 679 -6.89 -3.09 0.57
CA VAL A 679 -6.29 -3.09 1.91
C VAL A 679 -5.84 -1.67 2.27
N THR A 680 -6.50 -1.09 3.27
CA THR A 680 -6.30 0.32 3.64
C THR A 680 -4.91 0.59 4.22
N SER A 681 -4.38 -0.33 5.03
CA SER A 681 -3.09 -0.18 5.70
C SER A 681 -1.90 -0.22 4.74
N THR A 682 -1.97 -1.06 3.70
CA THR A 682 -0.89 -1.29 2.74
C THR A 682 -1.09 -0.55 1.43
N LYS A 683 -2.29 0.02 1.20
CA LYS A 683 -2.67 0.67 -0.06
C LYS A 683 -2.57 -0.27 -1.26
N ILE A 684 -2.85 -1.56 -1.05
CA ILE A 684 -2.85 -2.58 -2.10
C ILE A 684 -4.28 -2.76 -2.61
N CYS A 685 -4.44 -2.69 -3.92
CA CYS A 685 -5.64 -3.06 -4.66
C CYS A 685 -5.41 -4.37 -5.40
N VAL A 686 -6.32 -5.29 -5.21
CA VAL A 686 -6.31 -6.63 -5.79
C VAL A 686 -7.51 -6.72 -6.73
N VAL A 687 -7.27 -6.80 -8.03
CA VAL A 687 -8.32 -6.86 -9.05
C VAL A 687 -8.52 -8.32 -9.48
N HIS A 688 -9.76 -8.80 -9.35
CA HIS A 688 -10.11 -10.20 -9.57
C HIS A 688 -10.67 -10.41 -10.97
N ASP A 689 -10.15 -11.43 -11.65
CA ASP A 689 -10.69 -11.96 -12.89
C ASP A 689 -11.16 -13.40 -12.68
N PHE A 690 -12.42 -13.56 -12.27
CA PHE A 690 -12.98 -14.90 -12.05
C PHE A 690 -13.49 -15.58 -13.33
N GLY A 691 -13.09 -15.09 -14.52
CA GLY A 691 -13.48 -15.68 -15.80
C GLY A 691 -14.95 -15.47 -16.15
N SER A 692 -15.36 -15.93 -17.33
CA SER A 692 -16.70 -15.64 -17.87
C SER A 692 -17.83 -16.49 -17.22
N PRO A 693 -19.02 -15.90 -16.98
CA PRO A 693 -20.15 -16.60 -16.38
C PRO A 693 -20.77 -17.64 -17.30
N SER A 694 -20.87 -18.88 -16.82
CA SER A 694 -21.71 -19.93 -17.42
C SER A 694 -23.20 -19.74 -17.13
N THR A 695 -23.53 -18.99 -16.06
CA THR A 695 -24.89 -18.59 -15.66
C THR A 695 -24.88 -17.11 -15.29
N SER A 696 -25.92 -16.36 -15.68
CA SER A 696 -26.04 -14.94 -15.35
C SER A 696 -25.92 -14.69 -13.85
N THR A 697 -24.86 -13.99 -13.46
CA THR A 697 -24.59 -13.58 -12.08
C THR A 697 -24.96 -12.10 -11.95
N PHE A 698 -25.79 -11.75 -10.98
CA PHE A 698 -26.27 -10.39 -10.75
C PHE A 698 -25.65 -9.84 -9.48
N ALA A 699 -24.83 -8.80 -9.58
CA ALA A 699 -24.33 -8.08 -8.41
C ALA A 699 -25.38 -7.12 -7.87
N MET A 700 -25.44 -7.04 -6.54
CA MET A 700 -26.31 -6.13 -5.83
C MET A 700 -25.74 -4.71 -5.90
N ASN A 701 -26.62 -3.72 -5.95
CA ASN A 701 -26.26 -2.32 -5.91
C ASN A 701 -27.25 -1.60 -4.98
N LYS A 702 -26.76 -0.75 -4.06
CA LYS A 702 -27.64 -0.01 -3.15
C LYS A 702 -28.37 1.16 -3.83
N GLN A 703 -27.86 1.64 -4.96
CA GLN A 703 -28.34 2.85 -5.65
C GLN A 703 -29.14 2.54 -6.93
N GLN A 704 -29.10 1.32 -7.44
CA GLN A 704 -29.88 0.87 -8.61
C GLN A 704 -30.24 -0.62 -8.56
N ALA A 705 -31.06 -1.08 -9.50
CA ALA A 705 -31.37 -2.49 -9.67
C ALA A 705 -30.10 -3.34 -9.88
N PRO A 706 -30.09 -4.62 -9.44
CA PRO A 706 -28.94 -5.50 -9.60
C PRO A 706 -28.49 -5.61 -11.06
N ILE A 707 -27.18 -5.54 -11.28
CA ILE A 707 -26.59 -5.56 -12.63
C ILE A 707 -25.85 -6.88 -12.82
N ALA A 708 -26.00 -7.47 -14.00
CA ALA A 708 -25.27 -8.67 -14.34
C ALA A 708 -23.77 -8.39 -14.47
N LEU A 709 -22.97 -9.24 -13.82
CA LEU A 709 -21.53 -9.29 -13.90
C LEU A 709 -21.10 -10.00 -15.18
N GLN A 710 -19.99 -9.52 -15.75
CA GLN A 710 -19.27 -10.23 -16.81
C GLN A 710 -18.31 -11.30 -16.24
N GLN A 711 -18.42 -11.61 -14.94
CA GLN A 711 -17.56 -12.57 -14.26
C GLN A 711 -18.37 -13.64 -13.51
N GLN A 712 -17.83 -14.87 -13.46
CA GLN A 712 -18.38 -15.95 -12.66
C GLN A 712 -17.81 -15.93 -11.25
N ILE A 713 -18.61 -15.65 -10.22
CA ILE A 713 -18.08 -15.72 -8.84
C ILE A 713 -17.82 -17.20 -8.48
N PRO A 714 -16.61 -17.56 -7.99
CA PRO A 714 -16.30 -18.93 -7.60
C PRO A 714 -17.23 -19.45 -6.51
N MET A 715 -17.48 -20.76 -6.52
CA MET A 715 -18.35 -21.42 -5.54
C MET A 715 -17.81 -21.39 -4.11
N ASP A 716 -16.53 -21.07 -3.95
CA ASP A 716 -15.87 -20.82 -2.66
C ASP A 716 -16.45 -19.59 -1.93
N PHE A 717 -17.12 -18.70 -2.66
CA PHE A 717 -17.82 -17.53 -2.12
C PHE A 717 -19.34 -17.72 -2.02
N SER A 718 -19.83 -18.96 -2.18
CA SER A 718 -21.25 -19.29 -2.01
C SER A 718 -21.65 -19.15 -0.55
N LEU A 719 -22.66 -18.32 -0.28
CA LEU A 719 -23.31 -18.20 1.03
C LEU A 719 -24.40 -19.25 1.22
N GLY A 720 -24.79 -19.94 0.15
CA GLY A 720 -25.81 -20.97 0.12
C GLY A 720 -26.86 -20.78 -0.96
N LYS A 721 -27.87 -21.65 -0.98
CA LYS A 721 -28.93 -21.65 -2.01
C LYS A 721 -30.33 -21.80 -1.43
N ASN A 722 -31.32 -21.29 -2.14
CA ASN A 722 -32.75 -21.52 -1.91
C ASN A 722 -33.37 -22.10 -3.19
N THR A 723 -33.95 -23.30 -3.11
CA THR A 723 -34.48 -24.05 -4.27
C THR A 723 -35.96 -23.79 -4.57
N SER A 724 -36.60 -22.88 -3.84
CA SER A 724 -38.05 -22.61 -3.92
C SER A 724 -38.35 -21.15 -4.25
N VAL A 725 -37.45 -20.48 -4.99
CA VAL A 725 -37.62 -19.08 -5.38
C VAL A 725 -38.37 -19.01 -6.72
N SER A 726 -39.43 -18.20 -6.76
CA SER A 726 -40.36 -18.09 -7.89
C SER A 726 -39.82 -17.30 -9.09
N SER A 727 -38.89 -16.38 -8.86
CA SER A 727 -38.35 -15.53 -9.92
C SER A 727 -36.95 -15.00 -9.61
N GLN A 728 -36.24 -14.56 -10.65
CA GLN A 728 -34.95 -13.88 -10.51
C GLN A 728 -35.07 -12.60 -9.66
N GLN A 729 -36.18 -11.87 -9.77
CA GLN A 729 -36.41 -10.66 -8.97
C GLN A 729 -36.59 -10.98 -7.49
N ASP A 730 -37.26 -12.08 -7.18
CA ASP A 730 -37.41 -12.55 -5.78
C ASP A 730 -36.07 -13.03 -5.22
N CYS A 731 -35.25 -13.71 -6.04
CA CYS A 731 -33.88 -14.13 -5.70
C CYS A 731 -32.98 -12.92 -5.36
N GLN A 732 -33.06 -11.86 -6.17
CA GLN A 732 -32.34 -10.63 -5.94
C GLN A 732 -32.84 -9.90 -4.67
N LYS A 733 -34.15 -9.84 -4.45
CA LYS A 733 -34.72 -9.21 -3.24
C LYS A 733 -34.31 -9.94 -1.96
N SER A 734 -34.30 -11.27 -1.96
CA SER A 734 -33.89 -12.06 -0.78
C SER A 734 -32.42 -11.89 -0.44
N CYS A 735 -31.55 -11.59 -1.41
CA CYS A 735 -30.14 -11.27 -1.15
C CYS A 735 -29.97 -10.03 -0.25
N ASN A 736 -30.86 -9.03 -0.32
CA ASN A 736 -30.81 -7.86 0.57
C ASN A 736 -31.10 -8.20 2.04
N GLN A 737 -31.64 -9.39 2.31
CA GLN A 737 -31.89 -9.93 3.65
C GLN A 737 -30.76 -10.86 4.12
N ILE A 738 -29.64 -10.92 3.41
CA ILE A 738 -28.46 -11.70 3.80
C ILE A 738 -27.29 -10.72 3.93
N ALA A 739 -26.71 -10.63 5.13
CA ALA A 739 -25.78 -9.56 5.50
C ALA A 739 -24.66 -9.32 4.49
N ASN A 740 -23.96 -10.36 4.04
CA ASN A 740 -22.82 -10.23 3.14
C ASN A 740 -23.13 -10.64 1.70
N CYS A 741 -24.41 -10.71 1.31
CA CYS A 741 -24.78 -11.09 -0.05
C CYS A 741 -24.51 -9.94 -1.02
N ALA A 742 -23.52 -10.16 -1.89
CA ALA A 742 -23.05 -9.20 -2.89
C ALA A 742 -23.56 -9.54 -4.30
N ALA A 743 -23.90 -10.80 -4.57
CA ALA A 743 -24.43 -11.21 -5.86
C ALA A 743 -25.31 -12.46 -5.78
N THR A 744 -26.06 -12.72 -6.84
CA THR A 744 -26.94 -13.90 -6.98
C THR A 744 -26.86 -14.53 -8.36
N THR A 745 -27.04 -15.85 -8.44
CA THR A 745 -27.43 -16.54 -9.68
C THR A 745 -28.81 -17.16 -9.51
N PHE A 746 -29.56 -17.25 -10.61
CA PHE A 746 -30.90 -17.84 -10.61
C PHE A 746 -31.06 -18.80 -11.80
N SER A 747 -31.47 -20.04 -11.52
CA SER A 747 -31.73 -21.06 -12.54
C SER A 747 -32.89 -21.98 -12.11
N GLY A 748 -33.92 -22.08 -12.96
CA GLY A 748 -35.16 -22.80 -12.65
C GLY A 748 -35.89 -22.16 -11.46
N THR A 749 -35.83 -22.79 -10.29
CA THR A 749 -36.34 -22.27 -9.00
C THR A 749 -35.23 -22.07 -7.97
N THR A 750 -33.97 -22.29 -8.36
CA THR A 750 -32.82 -22.23 -7.48
C THR A 750 -32.15 -20.87 -7.56
N CYS A 751 -32.14 -20.17 -6.43
CA CYS A 751 -31.37 -18.97 -6.18
C CYS A 751 -30.10 -19.32 -5.41
N THR A 752 -28.93 -18.97 -5.92
CA THR A 752 -27.64 -19.12 -5.20
C THR A 752 -27.12 -17.74 -4.83
N TYR A 753 -26.71 -17.58 -3.57
CA TYR A 753 -26.23 -16.33 -3.01
C TYR A 753 -24.70 -16.34 -2.91
N PHE A 754 -24.06 -15.24 -3.29
CA PHE A 754 -22.61 -15.09 -3.25
C PHE A 754 -22.22 -13.88 -2.41
N GLY A 755 -21.13 -14.01 -1.66
CA GLY A 755 -20.60 -12.95 -0.83
C GLY A 755 -19.11 -13.13 -0.54
N PRO A 756 -18.37 -12.04 -0.32
CA PRO A 756 -16.95 -12.11 -0.04
C PRO A 756 -16.69 -12.82 1.29
N ALA A 757 -15.53 -13.47 1.38
CA ALA A 757 -15.10 -14.16 2.59
C ALA A 757 -14.81 -13.15 3.71
N LYS A 758 -15.08 -13.51 4.97
CA LYS A 758 -14.70 -12.70 6.14
C LYS A 758 -13.18 -12.47 6.13
N SER A 759 -12.78 -11.22 6.35
CA SER A 759 -11.38 -10.78 6.50
C SER A 759 -11.22 -9.95 7.78
N GLN A 760 -10.04 -9.37 7.97
CA GLN A 760 -9.71 -8.51 9.11
C GLN A 760 -10.04 -7.04 8.86
N ASP A 761 -9.92 -6.23 9.91
CA ASP A 761 -10.21 -4.80 9.86
C ASP A 761 -9.32 -4.08 8.84
N GLY A 762 -9.91 -3.15 8.08
CA GLY A 762 -9.20 -2.38 7.05
C GLY A 762 -9.09 -3.07 5.68
N VAL A 763 -9.59 -4.30 5.54
CA VAL A 763 -9.74 -5.02 4.26
C VAL A 763 -11.17 -4.91 3.77
N SER A 764 -11.37 -4.51 2.52
CA SER A 764 -12.71 -4.37 1.93
C SER A 764 -12.80 -5.06 0.58
N ALA A 765 -13.79 -5.95 0.44
CA ALA A 765 -14.18 -6.50 -0.84
C ALA A 765 -15.16 -5.54 -1.51
N GLY A 766 -14.85 -5.13 -2.72
CA GLY A 766 -15.70 -4.25 -3.49
C GLY A 766 -16.01 -4.79 -4.87
N TRP A 767 -17.00 -4.16 -5.49
CA TRP A 767 -17.31 -4.36 -6.88
C TRP A 767 -17.79 -3.08 -7.53
N VAL A 768 -17.48 -2.99 -8.81
CA VAL A 768 -17.76 -1.86 -9.68
C VAL A 768 -18.36 -2.38 -10.97
N ILE A 769 -19.43 -1.74 -11.41
CA ILE A 769 -20.07 -2.09 -12.67
C ILE A 769 -20.31 -0.79 -13.41
N ASP A 770 -19.44 -0.53 -14.38
CA ASP A 770 -19.68 0.53 -15.34
C ASP A 770 -20.30 -0.08 -16.60
N PRO A 771 -21.59 0.19 -16.87
CA PRO A 771 -22.24 -0.35 -18.05
C PRO A 771 -21.81 0.37 -19.34
N ILE A 772 -21.04 1.47 -19.24
CA ILE A 772 -20.63 2.27 -20.37
C ILE A 772 -19.32 1.76 -20.97
N VAL A 773 -19.32 1.60 -22.28
CA VAL A 773 -18.10 1.38 -23.07
C VAL A 773 -17.99 2.51 -24.09
N TRP A 774 -16.87 3.23 -24.02
CA TRP A 774 -16.47 4.21 -25.03
C TRP A 774 -15.80 3.48 -26.19
N ASN A 775 -16.29 3.73 -27.42
CA ASN A 775 -15.72 3.15 -28.63
C ASN A 775 -15.29 4.29 -29.56
N GLU A 776 -13.98 4.55 -29.62
CA GLU A 776 -13.38 5.46 -30.59
C GLU A 776 -12.75 4.67 -31.74
N LYS A 777 -13.28 4.84 -32.95
CA LYS A 777 -12.74 4.23 -34.17
C LYS A 777 -11.84 5.26 -34.86
N PRO A 778 -10.49 5.09 -34.85
CA PRO A 778 -9.58 6.03 -35.49
C PRO A 778 -9.99 6.34 -36.93
N ASN A 779 -9.87 7.61 -37.34
CA ASN A 779 -10.24 8.10 -38.66
C ASN A 779 -11.72 7.94 -39.05
N SER A 780 -12.62 7.58 -38.13
CA SER A 780 -14.01 7.25 -38.45
C SER A 780 -15.01 7.94 -37.52
N MET A 781 -15.30 7.38 -36.36
CA MET A 781 -16.39 7.84 -35.51
C MET A 781 -16.16 7.50 -34.03
N GLN A 782 -16.91 8.19 -33.18
CA GLN A 782 -17.08 7.80 -31.79
C GLN A 782 -18.53 7.33 -31.58
N TYR A 783 -18.69 6.25 -30.83
CA TYR A 783 -19.99 5.81 -30.32
C TYR A 783 -19.84 5.26 -28.91
N ILE A 784 -20.93 5.32 -28.17
CA ILE A 784 -21.03 4.74 -26.83
C ILE A 784 -21.96 3.55 -26.89
N THR A 785 -21.62 2.51 -26.15
CA THR A 785 -22.49 1.36 -25.95
C THR A 785 -22.78 1.15 -24.48
N MET A 786 -23.98 0.71 -24.20
CA MET A 786 -24.40 0.24 -22.90
C MET A 786 -24.81 -1.23 -23.04
N THR A 787 -23.99 -2.13 -22.50
CA THR A 787 -24.22 -3.57 -22.60
C THR A 787 -25.31 -4.01 -21.63
N MET A 788 -25.94 -5.13 -21.96
CA MET A 788 -26.99 -5.74 -21.15
C MET A 788 -28.18 -4.79 -20.87
N ARG A 789 -28.56 -4.02 -21.88
CA ARG A 789 -29.62 -3.02 -21.82
C ARG A 789 -30.45 -3.06 -23.09
N SER A 790 -31.73 -2.75 -22.95
CA SER A 790 -32.68 -2.61 -24.04
C SER A 790 -33.55 -1.38 -23.85
N ILE A 791 -34.00 -0.81 -24.96
CA ILE A 791 -35.01 0.25 -24.97
C ILE A 791 -36.18 -0.28 -25.77
N ASN A 792 -37.40 -0.07 -25.28
CA ASN A 792 -38.57 -0.29 -26.11
C ASN A 792 -38.66 0.83 -27.16
N LEU A 793 -38.35 0.49 -28.41
CA LEU A 793 -38.31 1.44 -29.53
C LEU A 793 -39.69 1.79 -30.11
N SER A 794 -40.79 1.53 -29.38
CA SER A 794 -42.12 1.98 -29.76
C SER A 794 -42.17 3.50 -29.87
N GLY A 795 -42.57 4.04 -31.02
CA GLY A 795 -42.59 5.49 -31.29
C GLY A 795 -41.29 6.05 -31.87
N TYR A 796 -40.26 5.22 -32.06
CA TYR A 796 -39.05 5.57 -32.80
C TYR A 796 -39.22 5.21 -34.27
N SER A 797 -38.56 5.96 -35.16
CA SER A 797 -38.41 5.51 -36.56
C SER A 797 -37.27 4.50 -36.62
N THR A 798 -37.59 3.24 -36.93
CA THR A 798 -36.62 2.14 -36.91
C THR A 798 -36.30 1.59 -38.30
N GLN A 799 -35.07 1.12 -38.50
CA GLN A 799 -34.61 0.44 -39.71
C GLN A 799 -33.75 -0.77 -39.36
N ASN A 800 -33.67 -1.77 -40.24
CA ASN A 800 -32.74 -2.90 -40.08
C ASN A 800 -31.33 -2.47 -40.52
N GLY A 801 -30.33 -2.68 -39.67
CA GLY A 801 -28.94 -2.30 -39.95
C GLY A 801 -28.10 -3.36 -40.67
N ASN A 802 -28.64 -4.57 -40.92
CA ASN A 802 -27.94 -5.72 -41.53
C ASN A 802 -26.47 -5.85 -41.08
N ALA A 803 -26.27 -6.08 -39.78
CA ALA A 803 -24.97 -6.07 -39.13
C ALA A 803 -24.78 -7.34 -38.27
N LYS A 804 -23.54 -7.83 -38.18
CA LYS A 804 -23.21 -9.08 -37.46
C LYS A 804 -22.52 -8.85 -36.12
N THR A 805 -22.04 -7.64 -35.89
CA THR A 805 -21.39 -7.20 -34.65
C THR A 805 -21.97 -5.87 -34.19
N VAL A 806 -21.68 -5.51 -32.93
CA VAL A 806 -22.02 -4.20 -32.37
C VAL A 806 -21.38 -3.08 -33.19
N ASP A 807 -20.12 -3.25 -33.59
CA ASP A 807 -19.37 -2.28 -34.40
C ASP A 807 -19.96 -2.11 -35.81
N ASP A 808 -20.35 -3.21 -36.46
CA ASP A 808 -21.06 -3.16 -37.75
C ASP A 808 -22.39 -2.41 -37.61
N CYS A 809 -23.09 -2.62 -36.50
CA CYS A 809 -24.37 -1.98 -36.23
C CYS A 809 -24.21 -0.47 -36.01
N ALA A 810 -23.15 -0.07 -35.30
CA ALA A 810 -22.77 1.32 -35.13
C ALA A 810 -22.38 1.97 -36.48
N ASN A 811 -21.59 1.28 -37.31
CA ASN A 811 -21.23 1.74 -38.66
C ASN A 811 -22.48 1.92 -39.54
N ALA A 812 -23.42 0.97 -39.48
CA ALA A 812 -24.70 1.07 -40.18
C ALA A 812 -25.51 2.27 -39.69
N ALA A 813 -25.53 2.53 -38.38
CA ALA A 813 -26.18 3.70 -37.79
C ALA A 813 -25.58 5.02 -38.32
N LEU A 814 -24.24 5.12 -38.37
CA LEU A 814 -23.54 6.26 -38.95
C LEU A 814 -23.91 6.47 -40.42
N GLN A 815 -23.84 5.41 -41.24
CA GLN A 815 -24.14 5.47 -42.67
C GLN A 815 -25.60 5.88 -42.94
N LYS A 816 -26.53 5.42 -42.11
CA LYS A 816 -27.96 5.73 -42.21
C LYS A 816 -28.34 7.01 -41.46
N LYS A 817 -27.40 7.68 -40.81
CA LYS A 817 -27.57 8.93 -40.04
C LYS A 817 -28.60 8.80 -38.90
N THR A 818 -28.69 7.61 -38.29
CA THR A 818 -29.52 7.36 -37.10
C THR A 818 -28.69 7.56 -35.83
N GLN A 819 -29.26 8.18 -34.80
CA GLN A 819 -28.52 8.53 -33.58
C GLN A 819 -28.36 7.32 -32.64
N LEU A 820 -29.33 6.39 -32.63
CA LEU A 820 -29.36 5.23 -31.75
C LEU A 820 -29.28 3.92 -32.55
N PHE A 821 -28.78 2.88 -31.91
CA PHE A 821 -28.88 1.51 -32.39
C PHE A 821 -29.05 0.53 -31.23
N SER A 822 -29.58 -0.65 -31.54
CA SER A 822 -29.75 -1.77 -30.62
C SER A 822 -29.29 -3.04 -31.33
N PHE A 823 -28.42 -3.81 -30.69
CA PHE A 823 -27.88 -5.06 -31.20
C PHE A 823 -28.23 -6.22 -30.27
N ASP A 824 -29.03 -7.18 -30.75
CA ASP A 824 -29.33 -8.43 -30.05
C ASP A 824 -28.29 -9.49 -30.44
N THR A 825 -27.37 -9.79 -29.53
CA THR A 825 -26.27 -10.75 -29.73
C THR A 825 -26.77 -12.18 -29.99
N SER A 826 -27.89 -12.58 -29.37
CA SER A 826 -28.44 -13.93 -29.50
C SER A 826 -29.05 -14.17 -30.88
N LYS A 827 -29.67 -13.12 -31.45
CA LYS A 827 -30.31 -13.18 -32.78
C LYS A 827 -29.41 -12.63 -33.89
N LYS A 828 -28.31 -11.98 -33.54
CA LYS A 828 -27.46 -11.18 -34.44
C LYS A 828 -28.28 -10.15 -35.23
N VAL A 829 -29.24 -9.51 -34.55
CA VAL A 829 -30.15 -8.52 -35.16
C VAL A 829 -29.74 -7.11 -34.75
N CYS A 830 -29.54 -6.26 -35.75
CA CYS A 830 -29.26 -4.83 -35.57
C CYS A 830 -30.49 -3.99 -35.93
N THR A 831 -30.96 -3.19 -34.98
CA THR A 831 -32.04 -2.22 -35.18
C THR A 831 -31.47 -0.81 -35.03
N LEU A 832 -31.60 -0.01 -36.08
CA LEU A 832 -31.22 1.40 -36.10
C LEU A 832 -32.44 2.24 -35.73
N ALA A 833 -32.28 3.28 -34.90
CA ALA A 833 -33.38 4.10 -34.43
C ALA A 833 -33.05 5.60 -34.51
N SER A 834 -33.99 6.38 -35.05
CA SER A 834 -33.93 7.84 -35.01
C SER A 834 -34.65 8.36 -33.77
N LEU A 835 -34.07 9.36 -33.11
CA LEU A 835 -34.65 9.97 -31.92
C LEU A 835 -35.98 10.69 -32.25
N PRO A 836 -37.02 10.59 -31.40
CA PRO A 836 -38.27 11.32 -31.58
C PRO A 836 -38.09 12.82 -31.33
N ILE A 837 -38.70 13.64 -32.18
CA ILE A 837 -38.65 15.10 -32.08
C ILE A 837 -39.63 15.58 -30.99
N LYS A 838 -39.14 16.40 -30.07
CA LYS A 838 -39.94 17.04 -29.02
C LYS A 838 -39.43 18.43 -28.70
N ALA A 839 -40.22 19.45 -29.02
CA ALA A 839 -39.85 20.85 -28.85
C ALA A 839 -39.55 21.19 -27.38
N SER A 840 -38.60 22.10 -27.16
CA SER A 840 -38.22 22.64 -25.84
C SER A 840 -37.54 21.68 -24.86
N MET A 841 -37.28 20.45 -25.29
CA MET A 841 -36.47 19.47 -24.59
C MET A 841 -35.03 19.50 -25.09
N THR A 842 -34.08 19.32 -24.17
CA THR A 842 -32.66 19.06 -24.52
C THR A 842 -32.29 17.68 -24.01
N LEU A 843 -32.12 16.73 -24.93
CA LEU A 843 -31.62 15.39 -24.62
C LEU A 843 -30.10 15.42 -24.55
N GLN A 844 -29.55 14.88 -23.47
CA GLN A 844 -28.11 14.73 -23.25
C GLN A 844 -27.84 13.26 -22.99
N LEU A 845 -27.43 12.54 -24.02
CA LEU A 845 -26.97 11.16 -23.87
C LEU A 845 -25.60 11.17 -23.20
N TYR A 846 -25.37 10.16 -22.36
CA TYR A 846 -24.13 10.04 -21.62
C TYR A 846 -22.94 9.93 -22.59
N ASN A 847 -21.90 10.71 -22.31
CA ASN A 847 -20.61 10.66 -22.98
C ASN A 847 -19.59 11.11 -21.93
N TYR A 848 -18.63 11.97 -22.26
CA TYR A 848 -17.75 12.56 -21.27
C TYR A 848 -18.53 13.56 -20.40
N PRO A 849 -18.28 13.62 -19.08
CA PRO A 849 -18.96 14.56 -18.20
C PRO A 849 -18.84 16.02 -18.67
N SER A 850 -17.68 16.39 -19.20
CA SER A 850 -17.37 17.72 -19.76
C SER A 850 -18.00 17.99 -21.14
N ALA A 851 -18.40 16.95 -21.87
CA ALA A 851 -18.92 17.04 -23.25
C ALA A 851 -19.97 15.94 -23.54
N PRO A 852 -21.21 16.08 -23.03
CA PRO A 852 -22.30 15.14 -23.34
C PRO A 852 -22.68 15.18 -24.83
N ALA A 853 -23.35 14.12 -25.30
CA ALA A 853 -23.95 14.14 -26.63
C ALA A 853 -25.28 14.88 -26.58
N VAL A 854 -25.27 16.14 -27.02
CA VAL A 854 -26.41 17.06 -26.93
C VAL A 854 -27.26 17.01 -28.20
N PHE A 855 -28.56 16.77 -28.02
CA PHE A 855 -29.56 16.78 -29.08
C PHE A 855 -30.71 17.72 -28.69
N THR A 856 -30.76 18.90 -29.31
CA THR A 856 -31.82 19.90 -29.07
C THR A 856 -33.11 19.53 -29.78
N ASN A 857 -34.25 19.70 -29.09
CA ASN A 857 -35.59 19.32 -29.57
C ASN A 857 -35.79 17.81 -29.77
N PHE A 858 -35.10 16.99 -28.97
CA PHE A 858 -35.26 15.52 -28.95
C PHE A 858 -35.56 15.03 -27.53
N ASP A 859 -36.14 13.83 -27.43
CA ASP A 859 -36.48 13.15 -26.17
C ASP A 859 -36.25 11.62 -26.31
N LEU A 860 -36.28 10.88 -25.21
CA LEU A 860 -36.30 9.41 -25.11
C LEU A 860 -37.65 8.91 -24.54
N ALA A 861 -38.74 9.65 -24.82
CA ALA A 861 -40.02 9.61 -24.10
C ALA A 861 -40.67 8.22 -23.94
N SER A 862 -40.40 7.27 -24.83
CA SER A 862 -40.92 5.90 -24.77
C SER A 862 -39.80 4.87 -24.56
N GLY A 863 -40.09 3.88 -23.72
CA GLY A 863 -39.26 2.68 -23.55
C GLY A 863 -38.05 2.78 -22.62
N THR A 864 -38.00 3.82 -21.79
CA THR A 864 -37.08 3.93 -20.65
C THR A 864 -37.87 4.23 -19.37
N THR A 865 -37.36 3.77 -18.23
CA THR A 865 -37.86 4.22 -16.92
C THR A 865 -37.38 5.66 -16.68
N GLN A 866 -38.31 6.56 -16.34
CA GLN A 866 -38.01 7.96 -16.09
C GLN A 866 -37.91 8.27 -14.60
N GLN A 867 -36.81 8.88 -14.18
CA GLN A 867 -36.61 9.37 -12.82
C GLN A 867 -36.56 10.90 -12.83
N THR A 868 -37.54 11.54 -12.18
CA THR A 868 -37.60 13.01 -12.09
C THR A 868 -36.74 13.51 -10.94
N MET A 869 -35.84 14.45 -11.24
CA MET A 869 -34.98 15.13 -10.28
C MET A 869 -35.50 16.55 -10.03
N SER A 870 -35.52 16.96 -8.76
CA SER A 870 -35.98 18.30 -8.36
C SER A 870 -34.82 19.30 -8.34
N ASN A 871 -35.11 20.60 -8.58
CA ASN A 871 -34.21 21.74 -8.33
C ASN A 871 -32.91 21.81 -9.16
N THR A 872 -32.94 21.45 -10.44
CA THR A 872 -31.83 21.70 -11.37
C THR A 872 -32.02 23.03 -12.12
N ALA A 873 -31.02 23.91 -12.13
CA ALA A 873 -31.08 25.20 -12.81
C ALA A 873 -30.76 25.11 -14.31
N SER A 874 -30.05 24.06 -14.75
CA SER A 874 -29.62 23.91 -16.15
C SER A 874 -29.55 22.45 -16.64
N ALA A 875 -29.47 22.28 -17.96
CA ALA A 875 -29.23 20.98 -18.59
C ALA A 875 -27.88 20.38 -18.15
N SER A 876 -26.82 21.18 -18.04
CA SER A 876 -25.52 20.70 -17.55
C SER A 876 -25.59 20.14 -16.13
N GLU A 877 -26.34 20.78 -15.23
CA GLU A 877 -26.56 20.24 -13.87
C GLU A 877 -27.38 18.96 -13.91
N CYS A 878 -28.42 18.90 -14.75
CA CYS A 878 -29.22 17.70 -14.94
C CYS A 878 -28.38 16.51 -15.41
N GLN A 879 -27.49 16.72 -16.39
CA GLN A 879 -26.59 15.70 -16.90
C GLN A 879 -25.60 15.19 -15.84
N LYS A 880 -25.10 16.04 -14.94
CA LYS A 880 -24.21 15.62 -13.84
C LYS A 880 -24.87 14.64 -12.87
N LEU A 881 -26.20 14.62 -12.80
CA LEU A 881 -26.95 13.65 -12.01
C LEU A 881 -27.04 12.27 -12.69
N CYS A 882 -26.76 12.20 -14.00
CA CYS A 882 -26.68 10.94 -14.72
C CYS A 882 -25.30 10.28 -14.51
N ILE A 883 -25.20 9.42 -13.50
CA ILE A 883 -24.03 8.57 -13.21
C ILE A 883 -24.40 7.12 -13.55
N PRO A 884 -24.01 6.57 -14.72
CA PRO A 884 -24.49 5.25 -15.18
C PRO A 884 -24.21 4.09 -14.23
N SER A 885 -23.06 4.10 -13.55
CA SER A 885 -22.71 3.10 -12.53
C SER A 885 -23.49 3.24 -11.22
N SER A 886 -24.16 4.37 -10.99
CA SER A 886 -24.99 4.65 -9.80
C SER A 886 -26.48 4.54 -10.10
N SER A 887 -27.00 5.35 -11.03
CA SER A 887 -28.44 5.46 -11.34
C SER A 887 -28.87 4.56 -12.50
N GLY A 888 -27.93 3.95 -13.22
CA GLY A 888 -28.24 3.14 -14.40
C GLY A 888 -28.73 3.96 -15.60
N CYS A 889 -28.65 5.28 -15.54
CA CYS A 889 -29.10 6.15 -16.62
C CYS A 889 -28.24 5.99 -17.88
N MET A 890 -28.85 6.17 -19.05
CA MET A 890 -28.15 6.33 -20.33
C MET A 890 -28.01 7.80 -20.76
N GLY A 891 -28.76 8.69 -20.11
CA GLY A 891 -28.82 10.11 -20.43
C GLY A 891 -29.89 10.83 -19.63
N SER A 892 -30.01 12.13 -19.89
CA SER A 892 -30.96 13.00 -19.20
C SER A 892 -31.67 13.93 -20.17
N VAL A 893 -32.89 14.33 -19.83
CA VAL A 893 -33.66 15.38 -20.51
C VAL A 893 -33.92 16.51 -19.55
N PHE A 894 -33.59 17.73 -19.97
CA PHE A 894 -33.92 18.95 -19.22
C PHE A 894 -35.01 19.74 -19.93
N ASN A 895 -36.09 20.02 -19.20
CA ASN A 895 -37.14 20.90 -19.66
C ASN A 895 -36.78 22.36 -19.33
N THR A 896 -36.53 23.16 -20.36
CA THR A 896 -36.09 24.55 -20.20
C THR A 896 -37.15 25.48 -19.60
N GLN A 897 -38.44 25.15 -19.76
CA GLN A 897 -39.56 25.90 -19.23
C GLN A 897 -39.88 25.54 -17.77
N SER A 898 -40.06 24.26 -17.47
CA SER A 898 -40.41 23.81 -16.10
C SER A 898 -39.22 23.67 -15.17
N LYS A 899 -37.98 23.78 -15.69
CA LYS A 899 -36.73 23.55 -14.96
C LYS A 899 -36.64 22.13 -14.34
N GLN A 900 -37.40 21.18 -14.89
CA GLN A 900 -37.36 19.79 -14.44
C GLN A 900 -36.27 19.01 -15.18
N CYS A 901 -35.56 18.18 -14.42
CA CYS A 901 -34.59 17.23 -14.92
C CYS A 901 -35.16 15.82 -14.86
N ILE A 902 -34.98 15.04 -15.94
CA ILE A 902 -35.45 13.66 -16.04
C ILE A 902 -34.26 12.78 -16.45
N LEU A 903 -33.97 11.75 -15.66
CA LEU A 903 -32.99 10.72 -16.01
C LEU A 903 -33.70 9.57 -16.72
N HIS A 904 -33.11 9.07 -17.81
CA HIS A 904 -33.63 7.95 -18.59
C HIS A 904 -32.83 6.69 -18.31
N ILE A 905 -33.50 5.66 -17.78
CA ILE A 905 -32.91 4.38 -17.38
C ILE A 905 -33.43 3.29 -18.33
N PRO A 906 -32.58 2.68 -19.16
CA PRO A 906 -33.00 1.58 -20.03
C PRO A 906 -33.28 0.30 -19.24
N ASP A 907 -34.12 -0.56 -19.80
CA ASP A 907 -34.47 -1.85 -19.20
C ASP A 907 -33.29 -2.83 -19.28
N TYR A 908 -33.25 -3.80 -18.38
CA TYR A 908 -32.28 -4.89 -18.45
C TYR A 908 -32.61 -5.87 -19.58
N SER A 909 -31.59 -6.26 -20.34
CA SER A 909 -31.67 -7.36 -21.31
C SER A 909 -30.36 -8.13 -21.30
N ALA A 910 -30.38 -9.45 -21.15
CA ALA A 910 -29.15 -10.25 -21.10
C ALA A 910 -28.40 -10.31 -22.45
N THR A 911 -29.11 -10.09 -23.57
CA THR A 911 -28.56 -10.31 -24.92
C THR A 911 -28.44 -9.03 -25.74
N THR A 912 -29.04 -7.94 -25.29
CA THR A 912 -29.09 -6.68 -26.04
C THR A 912 -28.01 -5.70 -25.58
N THR A 913 -27.37 -5.06 -26.55
CA THR A 913 -26.52 -3.88 -26.35
C THR A 913 -27.16 -2.71 -27.08
N ILE A 914 -27.42 -1.62 -26.37
CA ILE A 914 -27.82 -0.35 -26.99
C ILE A 914 -26.59 0.51 -27.21
N GLY A 915 -26.64 1.40 -28.20
CA GLY A 915 -25.59 2.38 -28.40
C GLY A 915 -26.07 3.62 -29.12
N TRP A 916 -25.26 4.68 -29.06
CA TRP A 916 -25.52 5.95 -29.72
C TRP A 916 -24.27 6.52 -30.36
N ILE A 917 -24.46 7.14 -31.52
CA ILE A 917 -23.41 7.80 -32.28
C ILE A 917 -23.16 9.17 -31.66
N ILE A 918 -21.90 9.49 -31.38
CA ILE A 918 -21.52 10.80 -30.85
C ILE A 918 -21.40 11.79 -32.00
N PRO A 919 -22.16 12.91 -31.98
CA PRO A 919 -22.04 13.92 -33.01
C PRO A 919 -20.71 14.67 -32.89
N GLU A 920 -20.09 14.97 -34.04
CA GLU A 920 -18.86 15.79 -34.11
C GLU A 920 -19.16 17.26 -33.81
N THR A 921 -19.38 17.58 -32.54
CA THR A 921 -19.68 18.93 -32.05
C THR A 921 -18.43 19.69 -31.60
N LEU A 922 -17.39 18.96 -31.20
CA LEU A 922 -16.11 19.52 -30.78
C LEU A 922 -15.15 19.60 -31.96
N THR A 923 -14.28 20.62 -31.95
CA THR A 923 -13.25 20.76 -32.98
C THR A 923 -12.16 19.70 -32.80
N SER A 924 -11.56 19.25 -33.91
CA SER A 924 -10.54 18.19 -33.92
C SER A 924 -9.10 18.72 -33.97
N VAL A 925 -8.91 20.04 -34.15
CA VAL A 925 -7.60 20.71 -34.24
C VAL A 925 -7.66 22.13 -33.68
N VAL A 926 -6.51 22.67 -33.29
CA VAL A 926 -6.37 24.10 -32.96
C VAL A 926 -6.33 24.93 -34.24
N LYS A 927 -7.39 25.71 -34.52
CA LYS A 927 -7.50 26.51 -35.76
C LYS A 927 -6.53 27.69 -35.82
N ASN A 928 -6.38 28.42 -34.72
CA ASN A 928 -5.54 29.61 -34.61
C ASN A 928 -4.68 29.53 -33.33
N PRO A 929 -3.58 28.76 -33.35
CA PRO A 929 -2.76 28.57 -32.16
C PRO A 929 -2.02 29.86 -31.79
N THR A 930 -2.12 30.25 -30.52
CA THR A 930 -1.32 31.36 -29.95
C THR A 930 -0.08 30.84 -29.23
N ALA A 931 -0.05 29.54 -28.91
CA ALA A 931 1.08 28.87 -28.29
C ALA A 931 1.28 27.45 -28.84
N VAL A 932 2.51 26.95 -28.73
CA VAL A 932 2.85 25.55 -28.99
C VAL A 932 3.81 25.03 -27.92
N ASN A 933 3.47 23.89 -27.32
CA ASN A 933 4.27 23.21 -26.33
C ASN A 933 4.73 21.87 -26.89
N PHE A 934 6.02 21.76 -27.16
CA PHE A 934 6.68 20.54 -27.60
C PHE A 934 7.08 19.68 -26.40
N TYR A 935 6.91 18.38 -26.54
CA TYR A 935 7.42 17.35 -25.63
C TYR A 935 8.23 16.39 -26.47
N VAL A 936 9.55 16.54 -26.44
CA VAL A 936 10.46 15.78 -27.30
C VAL A 936 11.20 14.79 -26.43
N ASN A 937 10.84 13.52 -26.56
CA ASN A 937 11.20 12.49 -25.60
C ASN A 937 11.94 11.32 -26.23
N ALA A 938 12.71 10.61 -25.39
CA ALA A 938 13.24 9.31 -25.71
C ALA A 938 12.11 8.28 -25.84
N HIS A 939 11.23 8.20 -24.82
CA HIS A 939 10.14 7.23 -24.76
C HIS A 939 8.76 7.87 -24.69
N GLN A 940 7.74 7.03 -24.90
CA GLN A 940 6.35 7.44 -25.01
C GLN A 940 5.75 7.97 -23.71
N ASP A 941 6.20 7.49 -22.56
CA ASP A 941 5.61 7.75 -21.25
C ASP A 941 6.37 8.78 -20.40
N ASP A 942 7.54 9.23 -20.85
CA ASP A 942 8.43 10.15 -20.11
C ASP A 942 7.72 11.46 -19.73
N HIS A 943 6.90 12.01 -20.62
CA HIS A 943 6.22 13.28 -20.39
C HIS A 943 5.06 13.16 -19.40
N GLU A 944 4.34 12.03 -19.42
CA GLU A 944 3.32 11.70 -18.43
C GLU A 944 3.91 11.47 -17.04
N LEU A 945 5.19 11.11 -16.92
CA LEU A 945 5.89 10.98 -15.64
C LEU A 945 6.48 12.30 -15.16
N PHE A 946 7.35 12.89 -15.98
CA PHE A 946 8.28 13.91 -15.51
C PHE A 946 7.89 15.34 -15.93
N MET A 947 6.79 15.49 -16.67
CA MET A 947 6.31 16.77 -17.22
C MET A 947 4.78 16.92 -17.13
N ALA A 948 4.15 16.16 -16.23
CA ALA A 948 2.70 15.99 -16.18
C ALA A 948 1.92 17.26 -15.84
N SER A 949 2.45 18.15 -14.99
CA SER A 949 1.78 19.42 -14.70
C SER A 949 1.80 20.34 -15.91
N ASN A 950 2.90 20.35 -16.66
CA ASN A 950 3.00 21.11 -17.91
C ASN A 950 2.02 20.56 -18.95
N LEU A 951 1.88 19.24 -19.03
CA LEU A 951 0.88 18.60 -19.90
C LEU A 951 -0.53 19.01 -19.51
N TYR A 952 -0.88 18.90 -18.22
CA TYR A 952 -2.17 19.32 -17.69
C TYR A 952 -2.50 20.75 -18.13
N ASP A 953 -1.58 21.68 -17.89
CA ASP A 953 -1.76 23.09 -18.24
C ASP A 953 -1.91 23.29 -19.75
N SER A 954 -1.19 22.52 -20.56
CA SER A 954 -1.27 22.59 -22.02
C SER A 954 -2.61 22.11 -22.54
N PHE A 955 -3.10 20.98 -22.03
CA PHE A 955 -4.39 20.40 -22.41
C PHE A 955 -5.58 21.26 -21.97
N SER A 956 -5.43 22.02 -20.87
CA SER A 956 -6.46 22.95 -20.39
C SER A 956 -6.72 24.16 -21.29
N LYS A 957 -5.88 24.41 -22.31
CA LYS A 957 -5.91 25.62 -23.14
C LYS A 957 -6.40 25.35 -24.56
N SER A 958 -7.48 26.04 -24.95
CA SER A 958 -8.11 25.93 -26.28
C SER A 958 -7.33 26.61 -27.44
N THR A 959 -6.18 27.22 -27.15
CA THR A 959 -5.34 27.93 -28.13
C THR A 959 -3.90 27.45 -28.14
N THR A 960 -3.58 26.41 -27.36
CA THR A 960 -2.24 25.83 -27.28
C THR A 960 -2.21 24.53 -28.07
N LYS A 961 -1.27 24.41 -29.02
CA LYS A 961 -0.91 23.13 -29.62
C LYS A 961 0.04 22.36 -28.73
N ILE A 962 -0.12 21.06 -28.68
CA ILE A 962 0.72 20.13 -27.94
C ILE A 962 1.33 19.19 -28.97
N VAL A 963 2.66 19.14 -29.02
CA VAL A 963 3.37 18.34 -30.03
C VAL A 963 4.33 17.41 -29.32
N MET A 964 3.99 16.13 -29.28
CA MET A 964 4.85 15.08 -28.75
C MET A 964 5.65 14.43 -29.89
N ILE A 965 6.97 14.37 -29.73
CA ILE A 965 7.88 13.72 -30.68
C ILE A 965 8.64 12.63 -29.92
N TYR A 966 8.46 11.38 -30.34
CA TYR A 966 9.10 10.21 -29.73
C TYR A 966 10.23 9.74 -30.65
N MET A 967 11.47 9.89 -30.18
CA MET A 967 12.64 9.55 -31.00
C MET A 967 12.84 8.04 -31.11
N SER A 968 12.64 7.31 -30.00
CA SER A 968 12.70 5.85 -30.00
C SER A 968 11.31 5.22 -30.05
N ALA A 969 11.27 3.92 -30.33
CA ALA A 969 10.10 3.07 -30.20
C ALA A 969 9.83 2.72 -28.74
N GLY A 970 10.76 2.96 -27.81
CA GLY A 970 10.58 2.55 -26.42
C GLY A 970 10.51 1.03 -26.26
N ASP A 971 11.20 0.30 -27.13
CA ASP A 971 11.01 -1.14 -27.30
C ASP A 971 11.78 -1.99 -26.28
N ALA A 972 12.72 -1.43 -25.52
CA ALA A 972 13.59 -2.18 -24.62
C ALA A 972 14.18 -3.45 -25.29
N GLY A 973 14.52 -3.37 -26.60
CA GLY A 973 14.99 -4.48 -27.42
C GLY A 973 13.95 -5.54 -27.81
N ALA A 974 12.65 -5.29 -27.56
CA ALA A 974 11.56 -6.22 -27.88
C ALA A 974 10.98 -5.98 -29.28
N THR A 975 10.72 -7.05 -30.03
CA THR A 975 10.11 -6.98 -31.38
C THR A 975 8.69 -7.55 -31.44
N ASN A 976 8.12 -7.89 -30.29
CA ASN A 976 6.92 -8.73 -30.18
C ASN A 976 5.64 -7.98 -29.79
N GLY A 977 5.46 -6.74 -30.27
CA GLY A 977 4.25 -5.95 -29.99
C GLY A 977 4.39 -4.92 -28.85
N TRP A 978 5.52 -4.92 -28.14
CA TRP A 978 5.73 -4.07 -26.96
C TRP A 978 5.70 -2.57 -27.29
N TYR A 979 6.40 -2.13 -28.34
CA TYR A 979 6.40 -0.71 -28.70
C TYR A 979 5.00 -0.23 -29.10
N GLN A 980 4.22 -1.06 -29.79
CA GLN A 980 2.83 -0.74 -30.17
C GLN A 980 1.95 -0.59 -28.92
N ALA A 981 2.18 -1.40 -27.89
CA ALA A 981 1.48 -1.27 -26.62
C ALA A 981 1.80 0.06 -25.93
N ARG A 982 3.07 0.49 -25.93
CA ARG A 982 3.48 1.79 -25.38
C ARG A 982 2.93 2.98 -26.16
N GLU A 983 2.91 2.90 -27.50
CA GLU A 983 2.25 3.92 -28.34
C GLU A 983 0.76 4.04 -28.01
N GLU A 984 0.05 2.92 -27.87
CA GLU A 984 -1.36 2.96 -27.46
C GLU A 984 -1.52 3.51 -26.04
N GLY A 985 -0.57 3.23 -25.15
CA GLY A 985 -0.49 3.77 -23.79
C GLY A 985 -0.48 5.30 -23.75
N THR A 986 0.49 5.94 -24.43
CA THR A 986 0.55 7.41 -24.47
C THR A 986 -0.65 8.03 -25.20
N LEU A 987 -1.16 7.38 -26.25
CA LEU A 987 -2.38 7.84 -26.93
C LEU A 987 -3.60 7.78 -26.00
N ALA A 988 -3.74 6.75 -25.18
CA ALA A 988 -4.81 6.64 -24.18
C ALA A 988 -4.68 7.69 -23.07
N SER A 989 -3.45 8.03 -22.66
CA SER A 989 -3.18 9.12 -21.73
C SER A 989 -3.63 10.48 -22.29
N ALA A 990 -3.13 10.86 -23.48
CA ALA A 990 -3.53 12.10 -24.16
C ALA A 990 -5.05 12.17 -24.38
N GLN A 991 -5.66 11.05 -24.76
CA GLN A 991 -7.10 10.96 -24.93
C GLN A 991 -7.84 11.23 -23.62
N SER A 992 -7.33 10.76 -22.48
CA SER A 992 -7.92 11.00 -21.17
C SER A 992 -7.89 12.48 -20.79
N PHE A 993 -6.84 13.21 -21.12
CA PHE A 993 -6.82 14.67 -20.97
C PHE A 993 -7.83 15.38 -21.88
N VAL A 994 -7.90 15.01 -23.16
CA VAL A 994 -8.88 15.60 -24.09
C VAL A 994 -10.31 15.37 -23.58
N LYS A 995 -10.60 14.17 -23.08
CA LYS A 995 -11.87 13.81 -22.44
C LYS A 995 -12.12 14.64 -21.16
N LEU A 996 -11.11 14.80 -20.31
CA LEU A 996 -11.22 15.54 -19.05
C LEU A 996 -11.66 16.99 -19.29
N PHE A 997 -10.98 17.70 -20.20
CA PHE A 997 -11.26 19.11 -20.44
C PHE A 997 -12.45 19.36 -21.38
N GLY A 998 -12.79 18.41 -22.26
CA GLY A 998 -13.94 18.52 -23.16
C GLY A 998 -13.85 19.66 -24.18
N LEU A 999 -12.65 20.20 -24.43
CA LEU A 999 -12.44 21.31 -25.38
C LEU A 999 -12.38 20.84 -26.84
N TYR A 1000 -12.01 19.57 -27.05
CA TYR A 1000 -11.75 19.00 -28.36
C TYR A 1000 -12.31 17.58 -28.49
N SER A 1001 -12.47 17.14 -29.74
CA SER A 1001 -12.84 15.76 -30.03
C SER A 1001 -11.70 14.80 -29.62
N PRO A 1002 -12.00 13.72 -28.87
CA PRO A 1002 -11.03 12.68 -28.54
C PRO A 1002 -10.88 11.64 -29.66
N LEU A 1003 -11.51 11.85 -30.82
CA LEU A 1003 -11.36 10.98 -31.98
C LEU A 1003 -9.97 11.16 -32.59
N ARG A 1004 -9.26 10.04 -32.74
CA ARG A 1004 -7.89 10.04 -33.25
C ARG A 1004 -7.89 10.12 -34.78
N LYS A 1005 -7.02 10.95 -35.34
CA LYS A 1005 -6.69 10.96 -36.76
C LYS A 1005 -5.26 10.47 -36.95
N THR A 1006 -5.07 9.36 -37.64
CA THR A 1006 -3.76 8.77 -37.93
C THR A 1006 -3.44 8.89 -39.41
N GLU A 1007 -2.28 9.47 -39.70
CA GLU A 1007 -1.77 9.69 -41.05
C GLU A 1007 -0.25 9.46 -41.10
N THR A 1008 0.27 9.17 -42.29
CA THR A 1008 1.72 9.12 -42.54
C THR A 1008 2.13 10.42 -43.22
N ILE A 1009 3.10 11.12 -42.65
CA ILE A 1009 3.71 12.30 -43.25
C ILE A 1009 5.13 12.01 -43.72
N THR A 1010 5.65 12.82 -44.64
CA THR A 1010 7.05 12.76 -45.06
C THR A 1010 7.81 13.97 -44.52
N MET A 1011 8.90 13.76 -43.78
CA MET A 1011 9.77 14.80 -43.27
C MET A 1011 11.23 14.54 -43.65
N LEU A 1012 11.85 15.45 -44.43
CA LEU A 1012 13.23 15.33 -44.91
C LEU A 1012 13.61 13.94 -45.50
N LYS A 1013 12.64 13.29 -46.18
CA LYS A 1013 12.64 11.93 -46.79
C LYS A 1013 12.15 10.77 -45.90
N HIS A 1014 11.95 10.99 -44.61
CA HIS A 1014 11.53 9.98 -43.65
C HIS A 1014 10.00 9.91 -43.53
N GLN A 1015 9.42 8.71 -43.52
CA GLN A 1015 7.98 8.53 -43.34
C GLN A 1015 7.64 8.35 -41.86
N ILE A 1016 6.89 9.30 -41.30
CA ILE A 1016 6.60 9.37 -39.87
C ILE A 1016 5.11 9.23 -39.64
N THR A 1017 4.73 8.37 -38.70
CA THR A 1017 3.34 8.24 -38.26
C THR A 1017 2.98 9.46 -37.41
N LYS A 1018 1.97 10.22 -37.86
CA LYS A 1018 1.38 11.36 -37.17
C LYS A 1018 0.00 10.96 -36.64
N VAL A 1019 -0.23 11.12 -35.35
CA VAL A 1019 -1.55 10.96 -34.73
C VAL A 1019 -1.99 12.29 -34.15
N THR A 1020 -3.14 12.81 -34.58
CA THR A 1020 -3.72 14.05 -34.06
C THR A 1020 -4.97 13.74 -33.25
N MET A 1021 -5.10 14.36 -32.09
CA MET A 1021 -6.24 14.22 -31.19
C MET A 1021 -6.49 15.54 -30.46
N GLY A 1022 -7.46 16.31 -30.95
CA GLY A 1022 -7.76 17.63 -30.43
C GLY A 1022 -6.58 18.58 -30.57
N ASN A 1023 -6.06 19.06 -29.44
CA ASN A 1023 -4.85 19.89 -29.43
C ASN A 1023 -3.54 19.12 -29.33
N ALA A 1024 -3.56 17.78 -29.20
CA ALA A 1024 -2.37 16.94 -29.16
C ALA A 1024 -2.00 16.35 -30.52
N ILE A 1025 -0.71 16.37 -30.83
CA ILE A 1025 -0.12 15.83 -32.04
C ILE A 1025 1.05 14.94 -31.63
N HIS A 1026 1.01 13.66 -32.00
CA HIS A 1026 2.02 12.67 -31.71
C HIS A 1026 2.78 12.32 -32.98
N TYR A 1027 4.11 12.32 -32.91
CA TYR A 1027 5.02 11.89 -33.97
C TYR A 1027 5.84 10.71 -33.49
N PHE A 1028 5.66 9.55 -34.13
CA PHE A 1028 6.37 8.31 -33.80
C PHE A 1028 7.46 8.06 -34.83
N LEU A 1029 8.74 8.30 -34.45
CA LEU A 1029 9.89 8.04 -35.33
C LEU A 1029 10.33 6.57 -35.30
N ARG A 1030 10.00 5.85 -34.21
CA ARG A 1030 10.13 4.38 -34.09
C ARG A 1030 11.54 3.82 -34.31
N LEU A 1031 12.61 4.58 -34.05
CA LEU A 1031 13.94 3.98 -33.98
C LEU A 1031 13.97 3.02 -32.79
N SER A 1032 14.50 1.81 -32.93
CA SER A 1032 14.70 0.99 -31.73
C SER A 1032 15.64 1.69 -30.75
N GLU A 1033 15.51 1.42 -29.45
CA GLU A 1033 16.38 1.98 -28.42
C GLU A 1033 17.87 1.66 -28.70
N ASP A 1034 18.17 0.43 -29.11
CA ASP A 1034 19.49 0.03 -29.59
C ASP A 1034 19.92 0.81 -30.84
N GLY A 1035 18.99 1.02 -31.78
CA GLY A 1035 19.25 1.76 -33.00
C GLY A 1035 19.60 3.22 -32.72
N MET A 1036 18.84 3.86 -31.84
CA MET A 1036 19.09 5.24 -31.41
C MET A 1036 20.41 5.35 -30.64
N THR A 1037 20.68 4.46 -29.69
CA THR A 1037 21.92 4.45 -28.89
C THR A 1037 23.16 4.28 -29.76
N ASN A 1038 23.07 3.43 -30.81
CA ASN A 1038 24.20 3.15 -31.70
C ASN A 1038 24.35 4.19 -32.83
N LEU A 1039 23.40 5.12 -32.98
CA LEU A 1039 23.37 6.11 -34.06
C LEU A 1039 24.63 7.00 -34.21
N PRO A 1040 25.43 7.29 -33.16
CA PRO A 1040 26.71 7.96 -33.31
C PRO A 1040 27.73 7.19 -34.16
N SER A 1041 27.61 5.86 -34.24
CA SER A 1041 28.58 4.99 -34.91
C SER A 1041 27.99 4.15 -36.05
N LYS A 1042 26.66 3.96 -36.07
CA LYS A 1042 25.98 3.07 -37.01
C LYS A 1042 24.61 3.62 -37.40
N SER A 1043 24.28 3.61 -38.69
CA SER A 1043 22.95 3.98 -39.15
C SER A 1043 21.86 3.08 -38.56
N ALA A 1044 20.68 3.63 -38.27
CA ALA A 1044 19.53 2.89 -37.77
C ALA A 1044 18.27 3.13 -38.62
N SER A 1045 17.33 2.19 -38.54
CA SER A 1045 16.07 2.21 -39.28
C SER A 1045 14.90 2.21 -38.31
N PRO A 1046 13.78 2.88 -38.63
CA PRO A 1046 12.54 2.71 -37.89
C PRO A 1046 12.08 1.24 -37.91
N MET A 1047 11.53 0.76 -36.80
CA MET A 1047 11.13 -0.65 -36.64
C MET A 1047 10.05 -1.08 -37.64
N ASP A 1048 9.16 -0.17 -38.03
CA ASP A 1048 8.11 -0.40 -39.01
C ASP A 1048 8.56 -0.10 -40.46
N ARG A 1049 9.75 0.50 -40.64
CA ARG A 1049 10.34 0.89 -41.93
C ARG A 1049 11.81 0.47 -42.02
N PRO A 1050 12.11 -0.85 -42.06
CA PRO A 1050 13.49 -1.36 -42.00
C PRO A 1050 14.36 -0.98 -43.22
N THR A 1051 13.75 -0.46 -44.28
CA THR A 1051 14.45 0.00 -45.50
C THR A 1051 14.84 1.49 -45.45
N GLU A 1052 14.21 2.26 -44.56
CA GLU A 1052 14.51 3.68 -44.33
C GLU A 1052 15.66 3.80 -43.33
N LYS A 1053 16.63 4.71 -43.53
CA LYS A 1053 17.81 4.82 -42.67
C LYS A 1053 18.08 6.24 -42.24
N TYR A 1054 18.21 6.44 -40.94
CA TYR A 1054 18.89 7.57 -40.33
C TYR A 1054 20.39 7.26 -40.32
N ALA A 1055 21.17 8.04 -41.06
CA ALA A 1055 22.60 7.79 -41.24
C ALA A 1055 23.41 8.06 -39.96
N ASN A 1056 23.00 9.07 -39.18
CA ASN A 1056 23.69 9.52 -37.97
C ASN A 1056 22.78 10.42 -37.11
N VAL A 1057 23.27 10.83 -35.94
CA VAL A 1057 22.56 11.71 -35.00
C VAL A 1057 22.16 13.06 -35.62
N ASN A 1058 22.99 13.64 -36.48
CA ASN A 1058 22.68 14.92 -37.13
C ASN A 1058 21.45 14.83 -38.05
N GLU A 1059 21.25 13.69 -38.70
CA GLU A 1059 20.08 13.45 -39.53
C GLU A 1059 18.81 13.31 -38.67
N LEU A 1060 18.86 12.58 -37.56
CA LEU A 1060 17.77 12.50 -36.60
C LEU A 1060 17.43 13.88 -36.03
N GLN A 1061 18.44 14.65 -35.60
CA GLN A 1061 18.28 16.03 -35.15
C GLN A 1061 17.62 16.90 -36.21
N SER A 1062 18.03 16.78 -37.48
CA SER A 1062 17.45 17.56 -38.58
C SER A 1062 15.95 17.27 -38.76
N VAL A 1063 15.53 16.01 -38.63
CA VAL A 1063 14.12 15.62 -38.70
C VAL A 1063 13.32 16.19 -37.53
N VAL A 1064 13.83 16.05 -36.29
CA VAL A 1064 13.18 16.59 -35.08
C VAL A 1064 13.02 18.11 -35.17
N ILE A 1065 14.07 18.83 -35.57
CA ILE A 1065 14.03 20.29 -35.72
C ILE A 1065 13.10 20.72 -36.87
N ALA A 1066 13.06 19.96 -37.97
CA ALA A 1066 12.13 20.25 -39.07
C ALA A 1066 10.66 20.09 -38.66
N LEU A 1067 10.33 19.07 -37.84
CA LEU A 1067 9.01 18.93 -37.23
C LEU A 1067 8.68 20.11 -36.30
N MET A 1068 9.60 20.49 -35.42
CA MET A 1068 9.41 21.64 -34.53
C MET A 1068 9.15 22.94 -35.30
N LYS A 1069 9.93 23.21 -36.35
CA LYS A 1069 9.74 24.40 -37.20
C LYS A 1069 8.39 24.37 -37.92
N ALA A 1070 7.99 23.21 -38.45
CA ALA A 1070 6.71 23.07 -39.13
C ALA A 1070 5.53 23.36 -38.20
N GLU A 1071 5.59 22.88 -36.96
CA GLU A 1071 4.50 23.02 -36.01
C GLU A 1071 4.49 24.36 -35.24
N ALA A 1072 5.63 25.06 -35.17
CA ALA A 1072 5.80 26.37 -34.49
C ALA A 1072 5.65 27.59 -35.40
N LYS A 1073 5.58 27.41 -36.72
CA LYS A 1073 5.59 28.50 -37.70
C LYS A 1073 4.50 29.55 -37.43
N GLY A 1074 4.89 30.80 -37.19
CA GLY A 1074 4.01 31.95 -36.95
C GLY A 1074 3.47 32.06 -35.52
N ILE A 1075 4.00 31.31 -34.55
CA ILE A 1075 3.56 31.26 -33.16
C ILE A 1075 4.53 32.03 -32.24
N GLY A 1076 3.99 33.00 -31.50
CA GLY A 1076 4.74 33.87 -30.58
C GLY A 1076 5.16 33.23 -29.25
N ASN A 1077 4.50 32.15 -28.85
CA ASN A 1077 4.78 31.45 -27.60
C ASN A 1077 5.09 29.98 -27.88
N ALA A 1078 6.35 29.67 -28.16
CA ALA A 1078 6.82 28.32 -28.43
C ALA A 1078 7.72 27.82 -27.29
N VAL A 1079 7.38 26.68 -26.72
CA VAL A 1079 8.11 26.05 -25.61
C VAL A 1079 8.45 24.62 -25.99
N VAL A 1080 9.69 24.18 -25.76
CA VAL A 1080 10.09 22.78 -25.84
C VAL A 1080 10.44 22.26 -24.46
N ASN A 1081 9.87 21.10 -24.11
CA ASN A 1081 10.12 20.36 -22.88
C ASN A 1081 10.81 19.04 -23.29
N SER A 1082 11.94 18.72 -22.67
CA SER A 1082 12.73 17.53 -22.95
C SER A 1082 13.51 17.07 -21.69
N GLN A 1083 14.28 15.99 -21.80
CA GLN A 1083 15.02 15.38 -20.70
C GLN A 1083 16.29 16.17 -20.36
N GLN A 1084 16.66 16.24 -19.08
CA GLN A 1084 17.98 16.68 -18.66
C GLN A 1084 19.06 15.74 -19.24
N PHE A 1085 20.10 16.33 -19.83
CA PHE A 1085 21.13 15.62 -20.57
C PHE A 1085 22.53 15.71 -19.95
N LYS A 1086 22.76 16.64 -19.02
CA LYS A 1086 24.08 16.81 -18.38
C LYS A 1086 24.36 15.79 -17.29
N ASP A 1087 23.31 15.35 -16.61
CA ASP A 1087 23.35 14.36 -15.53
C ASP A 1087 22.20 13.37 -15.77
N PRO A 1088 22.32 12.52 -16.80
CA PRO A 1088 21.22 11.68 -17.27
C PRO A 1088 21.09 10.43 -16.39
N ASP A 1089 19.87 9.91 -16.30
CA ASP A 1089 19.55 8.63 -15.67
C ASP A 1089 20.00 7.48 -16.58
N HIS A 1090 19.78 7.60 -17.89
CA HIS A 1090 20.32 6.71 -18.90
C HIS A 1090 20.55 7.40 -20.26
N VAL A 1091 21.22 6.69 -21.17
CA VAL A 1091 21.77 7.26 -22.41
C VAL A 1091 20.72 7.86 -23.35
N LEU A 1092 19.52 7.26 -23.46
CA LEU A 1092 18.51 7.74 -24.40
C LEU A 1092 17.93 9.08 -23.96
N HIS A 1093 17.69 9.28 -22.65
CA HIS A 1093 17.29 10.56 -22.09
C HIS A 1093 18.37 11.62 -22.34
N ALA A 1094 19.64 11.27 -22.15
CA ALA A 1094 20.77 12.15 -22.48
C ALA A 1094 20.76 12.58 -23.95
N MET A 1095 20.60 11.61 -24.86
CA MET A 1095 20.57 11.85 -26.31
C MET A 1095 19.38 12.72 -26.71
N ALA A 1096 18.18 12.46 -26.18
CA ALA A 1096 16.99 13.23 -26.49
C ALA A 1096 17.14 14.72 -26.09
N GLY A 1097 17.57 14.97 -24.85
CA GLY A 1097 17.82 16.33 -24.36
C GLY A 1097 18.92 17.05 -25.14
N GLN A 1098 20.03 16.36 -25.44
CA GLN A 1098 21.15 16.93 -26.19
C GLN A 1098 20.78 17.25 -27.65
N ILE A 1099 20.05 16.37 -28.33
CA ILE A 1099 19.56 16.59 -29.71
C ILE A 1099 18.68 17.84 -29.78
N VAL A 1100 17.77 18.02 -28.80
CA VAL A 1100 16.93 19.21 -28.71
C VAL A 1100 17.77 20.45 -28.45
N TYR A 1101 18.69 20.38 -27.48
CA TYR A 1101 19.56 21.50 -27.11
C TYR A 1101 20.42 21.99 -28.27
N ASP A 1102 21.14 21.08 -28.92
CA ASP A 1102 22.03 21.42 -30.03
C ASP A 1102 21.23 21.85 -31.27
N GLY A 1103 20.10 21.19 -31.53
CA GLY A 1103 19.23 21.51 -32.65
C GLY A 1103 18.59 22.90 -32.53
N VAL A 1104 18.06 23.25 -31.36
CA VAL A 1104 17.46 24.58 -31.12
C VAL A 1104 18.54 25.65 -31.13
N ASN A 1105 19.68 25.44 -30.45
CA ASN A 1105 20.77 26.42 -30.40
C ASN A 1105 21.54 26.54 -31.73
N GLY A 1106 21.50 25.52 -32.58
CA GLY A 1106 22.07 25.53 -33.93
C GLY A 1106 21.18 26.22 -34.96
N ASP A 1107 19.87 26.32 -34.73
CA ASP A 1107 18.94 27.01 -35.63
C ASP A 1107 18.78 28.50 -35.26
N SER A 1108 19.10 29.38 -36.23
CA SER A 1108 19.09 30.83 -36.03
C SER A 1108 17.72 31.45 -35.66
N THR A 1109 16.62 30.76 -35.96
CA THR A 1109 15.26 31.18 -35.64
C THR A 1109 14.84 30.61 -34.29
N LEU A 1110 14.92 29.29 -34.13
CA LEU A 1110 14.46 28.62 -32.90
C LEU A 1110 15.24 29.09 -31.68
N LYS A 1111 16.56 29.27 -31.78
CA LYS A 1111 17.39 29.81 -30.68
C LYS A 1111 16.85 31.12 -30.10
N LYS A 1112 16.22 31.95 -30.95
CA LYS A 1112 15.66 33.23 -30.51
C LYS A 1112 14.29 33.05 -29.90
N CYS A 1113 13.37 32.36 -30.58
CA CYS A 1113 11.95 32.35 -30.23
C CYS A 1113 11.52 31.21 -29.29
N MET A 1114 12.25 30.09 -29.25
CA MET A 1114 11.84 28.89 -28.51
C MET A 1114 12.35 28.93 -27.06
N THR A 1115 11.44 28.85 -26.10
CA THR A 1115 11.79 28.60 -24.69
C THR A 1115 12.10 27.11 -24.50
N GLN A 1116 13.21 26.79 -23.85
CA GLN A 1116 13.65 25.41 -23.63
C GLN A 1116 13.57 25.06 -22.14
N ASN A 1117 12.91 23.95 -21.82
CA ASN A 1117 12.79 23.38 -20.48
C ASN A 1117 13.35 21.96 -20.49
N TYR A 1118 14.25 21.66 -19.56
CA TYR A 1118 14.79 20.32 -19.39
C TYR A 1118 14.45 19.80 -18.00
N PHE A 1119 13.80 18.65 -17.93
CA PHE A 1119 13.29 18.06 -16.70
C PHE A 1119 14.17 16.88 -16.25
N TRP A 1120 14.31 16.73 -14.93
CA TRP A 1120 14.88 15.53 -14.34
C TRP A 1120 13.93 14.34 -14.54
N GLY A 1121 14.50 13.17 -14.82
CA GLY A 1121 13.83 11.88 -14.88
C GLY A 1121 14.00 11.11 -13.56
N TYR A 1122 14.48 9.87 -13.63
CA TYR A 1122 14.63 8.98 -12.47
C TYR A 1122 15.67 9.43 -11.45
N GLN A 1123 16.45 10.49 -11.68
CA GLN A 1123 17.40 11.01 -10.69
C GLN A 1123 16.69 11.60 -9.46
N ARG A 1124 15.41 11.96 -9.56
CA ARG A 1124 14.64 12.69 -8.54
C ARG A 1124 13.42 11.94 -8.03
N TRP A 1125 13.29 10.66 -8.35
CA TRP A 1125 12.10 9.86 -8.05
C TRP A 1125 11.89 9.53 -6.56
N LEU A 1126 12.94 9.60 -5.72
CA LEU A 1126 12.83 9.51 -4.25
C LEU A 1126 12.67 10.86 -3.57
N ASP A 1127 12.79 11.97 -4.31
CA ASP A 1127 12.56 13.29 -3.76
C ASP A 1127 11.08 13.42 -3.35
N THR A 1128 10.72 14.45 -2.61
CA THR A 1128 9.33 14.64 -2.19
C THR A 1128 8.40 14.82 -3.40
N VAL A 1129 7.13 14.41 -3.29
CA VAL A 1129 6.12 14.83 -4.27
C VAL A 1129 6.06 16.36 -4.29
N ASN A 1130 6.20 16.95 -5.48
CA ASN A 1130 6.24 18.42 -5.64
C ASN A 1130 5.11 18.94 -6.55
N MET A 1131 4.44 18.07 -7.30
CA MET A 1131 3.22 18.41 -8.02
C MET A 1131 2.07 18.67 -7.04
N GLN A 1132 1.17 19.57 -7.42
CA GLN A 1132 -0.01 19.93 -6.65
C GLN A 1132 -1.28 19.58 -7.41
N ASP A 1133 -2.38 19.37 -6.67
CA ASP A 1133 -3.69 19.24 -7.30
C ASP A 1133 -4.09 20.51 -8.05
N PRO A 1134 -4.81 20.39 -9.19
CA PRO A 1134 -5.41 19.16 -9.73
C PRO A 1134 -4.48 18.29 -10.58
N SER A 1135 -3.27 18.75 -10.92
CA SER A 1135 -2.35 18.01 -11.80
C SER A 1135 -1.85 16.71 -11.17
N LEU A 1136 -1.64 16.69 -9.85
CA LEU A 1136 -1.20 15.53 -9.08
C LEU A 1136 -2.19 14.36 -9.18
N SER A 1137 -3.45 14.58 -8.79
CA SER A 1137 -4.49 13.54 -8.90
C SER A 1137 -4.79 13.16 -10.35
N THR A 1138 -4.73 14.12 -11.29
CA THR A 1138 -4.95 13.86 -12.71
C THR A 1138 -3.87 12.98 -13.31
N GLN A 1139 -2.59 13.17 -12.93
CA GLN A 1139 -1.48 12.34 -13.41
C GLN A 1139 -1.72 10.85 -13.10
N ARG A 1140 -2.26 10.53 -11.93
CA ARG A 1140 -2.59 9.15 -11.58
C ARG A 1140 -3.68 8.57 -12.48
N GLN A 1141 -4.72 9.37 -12.77
CA GLN A 1141 -5.83 8.96 -13.64
C GLN A 1141 -5.37 8.65 -15.07
N ILE A 1142 -4.53 9.52 -15.66
CA ILE A 1142 -4.01 9.30 -17.02
C ILE A 1142 -3.04 8.11 -17.04
N TRP A 1143 -2.27 7.89 -15.97
CA TRP A 1143 -1.33 6.78 -15.87
C TRP A 1143 -2.08 5.44 -15.82
N TRP A 1144 -3.28 5.40 -15.23
CA TRP A 1144 -4.17 4.22 -15.35
C TRP A 1144 -4.64 3.98 -16.77
N ALA A 1145 -5.03 5.04 -17.49
CA ALA A 1145 -5.44 4.90 -18.89
C ALA A 1145 -4.30 4.33 -19.75
N LEU A 1146 -3.07 4.83 -19.53
CA LEU A 1146 -1.85 4.31 -20.14
C LEU A 1146 -1.61 2.85 -19.77
N ASN A 1147 -1.57 2.52 -18.48
CA ASN A 1147 -1.34 1.17 -17.99
C ASN A 1147 -2.37 0.18 -18.55
N ARG A 1148 -3.66 0.55 -18.55
CA ARG A 1148 -4.74 -0.28 -19.11
C ARG A 1148 -4.49 -0.56 -20.59
N ALA A 1149 -4.19 0.47 -21.37
CA ALA A 1149 -3.94 0.33 -22.81
C ALA A 1149 -2.77 -0.63 -23.07
N VAL A 1150 -1.68 -0.50 -22.29
CA VAL A 1150 -0.53 -1.38 -22.36
C VAL A 1150 -0.89 -2.82 -21.99
N VAL A 1151 -1.47 -3.05 -20.81
CA VAL A 1151 -1.83 -4.40 -20.33
C VAL A 1151 -2.83 -5.08 -21.29
N LYS A 1152 -3.75 -4.33 -21.90
CA LYS A 1152 -4.70 -4.90 -22.87
C LYS A 1152 -4.02 -5.45 -24.13
N LEU A 1153 -2.98 -4.79 -24.62
CA LEU A 1153 -2.23 -5.21 -25.81
C LEU A 1153 -1.05 -6.13 -25.47
N TYR A 1154 -0.53 -6.04 -24.24
CA TYR A 1154 0.63 -6.76 -23.76
C TYR A 1154 0.44 -7.22 -22.29
N PRO A 1155 -0.39 -8.26 -22.05
CA PRO A 1155 -0.87 -8.62 -20.71
C PRO A 1155 0.21 -9.02 -19.70
N SER A 1156 1.41 -9.37 -20.17
CA SER A 1156 2.54 -9.77 -19.33
C SER A 1156 3.39 -8.60 -18.83
N ASN A 1157 3.01 -7.34 -19.09
CA ASN A 1157 3.75 -6.16 -18.64
C ASN A 1157 2.80 -5.06 -18.12
N SER A 1158 3.22 -4.36 -17.08
CA SER A 1158 2.45 -3.27 -16.47
C SER A 1158 3.38 -2.10 -16.12
N PRO A 1159 3.19 -0.92 -16.74
CA PRO A 1159 3.90 0.30 -16.37
C PRO A 1159 3.53 0.85 -14.99
N TRP A 1160 2.57 0.26 -14.28
CA TRP A 1160 2.21 0.73 -12.94
C TRP A 1160 3.28 0.38 -11.91
N TYR A 1161 3.79 -0.85 -11.95
CA TYR A 1161 4.59 -1.44 -10.88
C TYR A 1161 5.88 -0.64 -10.60
N ASP A 1162 6.57 -0.28 -11.66
CA ASP A 1162 7.83 0.47 -11.66
C ASP A 1162 7.63 1.98 -11.55
N HIS A 1163 6.58 2.52 -12.17
CA HIS A 1163 6.47 3.98 -12.26
C HIS A 1163 5.53 4.64 -11.26
N CYS A 1164 4.69 3.87 -10.55
CA CYS A 1164 3.73 4.45 -9.61
C CYS A 1164 4.39 5.25 -8.48
N GLU A 1165 5.64 4.92 -8.15
CA GLU A 1165 6.48 5.63 -7.19
C GLU A 1165 6.96 6.99 -7.68
N ALA A 1166 7.15 7.17 -9.00
CA ALA A 1166 7.57 8.44 -9.59
C ALA A 1166 6.41 9.44 -9.74
N LEU A 1167 5.16 8.99 -9.65
CA LEU A 1167 3.99 9.85 -9.78
C LEU A 1167 4.01 10.99 -8.75
N GLY A 1168 3.67 12.20 -9.21
CA GLY A 1168 3.68 13.44 -8.45
C GLY A 1168 5.02 14.18 -8.45
N ARG A 1169 6.02 13.71 -9.20
CA ARG A 1169 7.36 14.30 -9.24
C ARG A 1169 7.69 14.83 -10.62
N GLN A 1170 7.78 16.15 -10.72
CA GLN A 1170 8.26 16.82 -11.93
C GLN A 1170 9.29 17.87 -11.50
N TYR A 1171 10.54 17.76 -11.92
CA TYR A 1171 11.58 18.70 -11.49
C TYR A 1171 12.25 19.37 -12.68
N LEU A 1172 12.12 20.69 -12.78
CA LEU A 1172 12.77 21.47 -13.81
C LEU A 1172 14.27 21.61 -13.49
N ALA A 1173 15.11 21.08 -14.35
CA ALA A 1173 16.57 21.09 -14.19
C ALA A 1173 17.22 22.32 -14.83
N LEU A 1174 16.73 22.71 -16.01
CA LEU A 1174 17.24 23.86 -16.76
C LEU A 1174 16.10 24.55 -17.50
N ASN A 1175 16.11 25.88 -17.48
CA ASN A 1175 15.25 26.72 -18.31
C ASN A 1175 16.12 27.69 -19.12
N GLN A 1176 15.86 27.81 -20.42
CA GLN A 1176 16.41 28.85 -21.28
C GLN A 1176 15.26 29.58 -21.96
N ALA A 1177 15.06 30.85 -21.59
CA ALA A 1177 13.97 31.66 -22.12
C ALA A 1177 14.18 31.97 -23.62
N GLY A 1178 13.12 31.78 -24.41
CA GLY A 1178 13.00 32.30 -25.76
C GLY A 1178 12.25 33.64 -25.77
N THR A 1179 12.47 34.43 -26.81
CA THR A 1179 11.82 35.73 -27.05
C THR A 1179 11.43 35.91 -28.52
N GLY A 1180 10.25 36.46 -28.76
CA GLY A 1180 9.76 36.75 -30.11
C GLY A 1180 9.00 35.59 -30.76
N THR A 1181 8.74 35.71 -32.07
CA THR A 1181 7.85 34.82 -32.83
C THR A 1181 8.65 33.81 -33.66
N CYS A 1182 8.34 32.53 -33.45
CA CYS A 1182 8.64 31.47 -34.42
C CYS A 1182 7.59 31.52 -35.55
#